data_AF-A0A6B2KYX1-F1
#
_entry.id   AF-A0A6B2KYX1-F1
#
_cell.length_a   1.000
_cell.length_b   1.000
_cell.length_c   1.000
_cell.angle_alpha   90.00
_cell.angle_beta   90.00
_cell.angle_gamma   90.00
#
_symmetry.space_group_name_H-M   'P 1'
#
loop_
_entity.id
_entity.type
_entity.pdbx_description
1 polymer ?
#
loop_
_entity_poly.entity_id
_entity_poly.type
_entity_poly.pdbx_seq_one_letter_code
_entity_poly.pdbx_strand_id
1 'polypeptide(L)'
;MAINQKIKATSSTEYIIQKQTRNDFVFEKFRIPNNEVVVADYPVAYWHFNSYARGVMILTRNFLLFGNPKIKFVLPLCRICEITKKTVVGIRESAIEMTTLHNQSFFFKMPSSERDGIYKQIMEMYSLCSNPIVPISSTLPPLKKRRNQFNLGVEILNNREHFSADYIEKQAVTEEYFEDYLNKHAIGDFGIVQTVDFHNAVRGGIPDSYRAHIWKICSGALVKEFISEKTFEQILAENEGKETYFTDIIDRDLHRSLPEHPFYHTEEGIKGLSNVLRAFSFFNPIIGYCQAMNYIAAGLLLFMSQKEAFWTLCVICEDLVPSNFRPHMIGTLLEQRIFEYLVEYFMPDVASHFSKCGVPLVLVSAPWFLCLFIGFLPLEVAFRVLDRWFCVNTDALYQVGLALIKMRKEEILQATRIDQFSAIFKEHTYDINQLLEIAWVTHFKTLPKHEMNEIKNEYQFFLIQGIHQQSKNKQIQNLMQTIDFTKDEVQILVDIWYKILPPNASGMMSYDHFVDQFHILFPFWLHLRDGDLPSKIFASLLPDDGDSLKIEQFIAGIDKIYKTNINEKWSFIKAIYGLHQSSVPKKHLVSALNVFLNLFLPMDYEQEDKVSIKVHNELLKDIEAYVDEQLIDVKTHQIITEKVDALDLIVIMKHFGVDPNILSDHFQYFLKKCKN
;
A
#
# COMPACT_ATOMS: atom_id res chain seq x y z
N MET A 1 -13.05 -22.81 -31.03
CA MET A 1 -13.36 -21.42 -30.63
C MET A 1 -12.82 -21.06 -29.23
N ALA A 2 -12.95 -21.92 -28.22
CA ALA A 2 -12.44 -21.67 -26.85
C ALA A 2 -10.90 -21.55 -26.72
N ILE A 3 -10.12 -22.26 -27.56
CA ILE A 3 -8.64 -22.19 -27.54
C ILE A 3 -8.14 -20.83 -28.07
N ASN A 4 -8.78 -20.28 -29.11
CA ASN A 4 -8.44 -18.95 -29.64
C ASN A 4 -8.86 -17.79 -28.71
N GLN A 5 -9.88 -17.99 -27.87
CA GLN A 5 -10.23 -17.03 -26.81
C GLN A 5 -9.25 -17.08 -25.64
N LYS A 6 -8.76 -18.27 -25.24
CA LYS A 6 -7.68 -18.40 -24.25
C LYS A 6 -6.39 -17.75 -24.75
N ILE A 7 -5.96 -18.00 -25.99
CA ILE A 7 -4.74 -17.40 -26.56
C ILE A 7 -4.88 -15.87 -26.72
N LYS A 8 -6.06 -15.35 -27.11
CA LYS A 8 -6.30 -13.90 -27.13
C LYS A 8 -6.29 -13.28 -25.73
N ALA A 9 -6.90 -13.93 -24.74
CA ALA A 9 -6.89 -13.47 -23.35
C ALA A 9 -5.47 -13.47 -22.77
N THR A 10 -4.68 -14.52 -22.99
CA THR A 10 -3.27 -14.60 -22.57
C THR A 10 -2.43 -13.51 -23.26
N SER A 11 -2.62 -13.27 -24.56
CA SER A 11 -1.91 -12.20 -25.28
C SER A 11 -2.30 -10.79 -24.80
N SER A 12 -3.56 -10.57 -24.39
CA SER A 12 -4.00 -9.29 -23.84
C SER A 12 -3.50 -9.06 -22.42
N THR A 13 -3.46 -10.11 -21.59
CA THR A 13 -2.93 -10.04 -20.22
C THR A 13 -1.41 -9.87 -20.24
N GLU A 14 -0.68 -10.60 -21.07
CA GLU A 14 0.76 -10.41 -21.26
C GLU A 14 1.09 -8.99 -21.76
N TYR A 15 0.29 -8.46 -22.69
CA TYR A 15 0.45 -7.08 -23.16
C TYR A 15 0.19 -6.05 -22.04
N ILE A 16 -0.84 -6.25 -21.21
CA ILE A 16 -1.14 -5.39 -20.06
C ILE A 16 0.01 -5.44 -19.05
N ILE A 17 0.51 -6.64 -18.72
CA ILE A 17 1.63 -6.84 -17.78
C ILE A 17 2.89 -6.16 -18.31
N GLN A 18 3.26 -6.39 -19.58
CA GLN A 18 4.43 -5.75 -20.19
C GLN A 18 4.32 -4.22 -20.18
N LYS A 19 3.12 -3.69 -20.45
CA LYS A 19 2.85 -2.25 -20.38
C LYS A 19 2.96 -1.71 -18.96
N GLN A 20 2.48 -2.45 -17.97
CA GLN A 20 2.59 -2.10 -16.55
C GLN A 20 4.05 -2.09 -16.10
N THR A 21 4.80 -3.17 -16.35
CA THR A 21 6.23 -3.28 -16.02
C THR A 21 7.05 -2.18 -16.67
N ARG A 22 6.73 -1.84 -17.93
CA ARG A 22 7.36 -0.71 -18.63
C ARG A 22 7.09 0.61 -17.91
N ASN A 23 5.84 0.87 -17.52
CA ASN A 23 5.46 2.10 -16.83
C ASN A 23 6.16 2.21 -15.48
N ASP A 24 6.17 1.12 -14.69
CA ASP A 24 6.85 1.05 -13.41
C ASP A 24 8.35 1.38 -13.54
N PHE A 25 9.01 0.85 -14.58
CA PHE A 25 10.40 1.18 -14.89
C PHE A 25 10.60 2.67 -15.22
N VAL A 26 9.70 3.27 -15.99
CA VAL A 26 9.77 4.71 -16.30
C VAL A 26 9.59 5.54 -15.04
N PHE A 27 8.61 5.21 -14.20
CA PHE A 27 8.32 5.93 -12.96
C PHE A 27 9.49 5.84 -11.98
N GLU A 28 10.06 4.65 -11.80
CA GLU A 28 11.24 4.45 -10.95
C GLU A 28 12.45 5.23 -11.47
N LYS A 29 12.72 5.15 -12.78
CA LYS A 29 13.90 5.78 -13.40
C LYS A 29 13.87 7.31 -13.34
N PHE A 30 12.70 7.89 -13.57
CA PHE A 30 12.50 9.34 -13.68
C PHE A 30 11.92 9.99 -12.43
N ARG A 31 11.56 9.20 -11.41
CA ARG A 31 11.01 9.69 -10.14
C ARG A 31 9.77 10.55 -10.34
N ILE A 32 8.88 10.07 -11.21
CA ILE A 32 7.57 10.68 -11.44
C ILE A 32 6.47 9.84 -10.77
N PRO A 33 5.34 10.44 -10.39
CA PRO A 33 4.25 9.75 -9.69
C PRO A 33 3.68 8.56 -10.47
N ASN A 34 3.35 7.48 -9.76
CA ASN A 34 2.84 6.23 -10.36
C ASN A 34 1.45 6.37 -11.02
N ASN A 35 0.73 7.46 -10.75
CA ASN A 35 -0.55 7.78 -11.38
C ASN A 35 -0.39 8.55 -12.71
N GLU A 36 0.83 8.88 -13.12
CA GLU A 36 1.10 9.44 -14.44
C GLU A 36 0.76 8.44 -15.54
N VAL A 37 0.37 8.97 -16.71
CA VAL A 37 0.05 8.14 -17.88
C VAL A 37 1.09 8.35 -18.95
N VAL A 38 1.86 7.31 -19.24
CA VAL A 38 2.79 7.29 -20.38
C VAL A 38 2.00 7.26 -21.68
N VAL A 39 2.18 8.29 -22.51
CA VAL A 39 1.45 8.51 -23.76
C VAL A 39 2.24 7.95 -24.94
N ALA A 40 3.53 8.28 -25.05
CA ALA A 40 4.36 7.89 -26.18
C ALA A 40 5.86 7.90 -25.82
N ASP A 41 6.65 7.21 -26.63
CA ASP A 41 8.11 7.17 -26.56
C ASP A 41 8.72 7.28 -27.96
N TYR A 42 9.74 8.13 -28.08
CA TYR A 42 10.36 8.48 -29.35
C TYR A 42 11.88 8.38 -29.26
N PRO A 43 12.54 7.60 -30.14
CA PRO A 43 13.99 7.62 -30.24
C PRO A 43 14.44 8.96 -30.86
N VAL A 44 15.19 9.74 -30.09
CA VAL A 44 15.63 11.08 -30.50
C VAL A 44 17.09 11.32 -30.15
N ALA A 45 17.70 12.29 -30.83
CA ALA A 45 18.98 12.82 -30.40
C ALA A 45 18.79 14.20 -29.76
N TYR A 46 19.13 14.28 -28.48
CA TYR A 46 19.08 15.48 -27.66
C TYR A 46 20.35 16.32 -27.84
N TRP A 47 20.17 17.64 -27.84
CA TRP A 47 21.25 18.62 -27.80
C TRP A 47 20.89 19.80 -26.88
N HIS A 48 21.81 20.15 -25.97
CA HIS A 48 21.69 21.31 -25.05
C HIS A 48 23.04 21.69 -24.48
N PHE A 49 23.40 22.99 -24.44
CA PHE A 49 24.69 23.51 -23.94
C PHE A 49 25.90 22.59 -24.23
N ASN A 50 26.10 22.24 -25.51
CA ASN A 50 27.17 21.35 -26.01
C ASN A 50 27.11 19.88 -25.54
N SER A 51 26.08 19.48 -24.81
CA SER A 51 25.79 18.08 -24.50
C SER A 51 24.96 17.46 -25.62
N TYR A 52 25.49 16.42 -26.26
CA TYR A 52 24.79 15.62 -27.26
C TYR A 52 24.56 14.20 -26.74
N ALA A 53 23.33 13.70 -26.86
CA ALA A 53 23.02 12.33 -26.48
C ALA A 53 21.91 11.74 -27.33
N ARG A 54 22.09 10.49 -27.80
CA ARG A 54 21.00 9.68 -28.34
C ARG A 54 20.29 8.97 -27.19
N GLY A 55 18.96 8.99 -27.20
CA GLY A 55 18.15 8.42 -26.13
C GLY A 55 16.69 8.33 -26.53
N VAL A 56 15.85 8.20 -25.52
CA VAL A 56 14.41 8.13 -25.69
C VAL A 56 13.78 9.33 -25.02
N MET A 57 12.95 10.06 -25.78
CA MET A 57 12.03 11.06 -25.25
C MET A 57 10.71 10.36 -24.93
N ILE A 58 10.25 10.45 -23.70
CA ILE A 58 9.00 9.84 -23.24
C ILE A 58 8.05 10.97 -22.87
N LEU A 59 6.84 10.93 -23.43
CA LEU A 59 5.78 11.87 -23.12
C LEU A 59 4.82 11.23 -22.12
N THR A 60 4.59 11.90 -21.01
CA THR A 60 3.51 11.58 -20.06
C THR A 60 2.51 12.72 -20.05
N ARG A 61 1.34 12.51 -19.42
CA ARG A 61 0.27 13.51 -19.34
C ARG A 61 0.78 14.91 -18.98
N ASN A 62 1.67 15.01 -18.00
CA ASN A 62 2.16 16.30 -17.51
C ASN A 62 3.64 16.58 -17.83
N PHE A 63 4.41 15.57 -18.25
CA PHE A 63 5.87 15.69 -18.35
C PHE A 63 6.42 15.23 -19.70
N LEU A 64 7.51 15.87 -20.10
CA LEU A 64 8.46 15.37 -21.08
C LEU A 64 9.67 14.83 -20.33
N LEU A 65 9.99 13.57 -20.55
CA LEU A 65 11.15 12.89 -20.00
C LEU A 65 12.15 12.66 -21.13
N PHE A 66 13.43 12.73 -20.84
CA PHE A 66 14.45 12.26 -21.75
C PHE A 66 15.47 11.44 -20.99
N GLY A 67 15.80 10.25 -21.50
CA GLY A 67 16.82 9.43 -20.86
C GLY A 67 17.55 8.48 -21.78
N ASN A 68 18.80 8.24 -21.42
CA ASN A 68 19.61 7.09 -21.83
C ASN A 68 20.40 6.60 -20.60
N PRO A 69 21.36 5.67 -20.71
CA PRO A 69 22.15 5.22 -19.56
C PRO A 69 23.07 6.28 -18.92
N LYS A 70 23.35 7.39 -19.62
CA LYS A 70 24.31 8.43 -19.20
C LYS A 70 23.66 9.75 -18.80
N ILE A 71 22.50 10.07 -19.37
CA ILE A 71 21.81 11.35 -19.21
C ILE A 71 20.34 11.07 -18.93
N LYS A 72 19.75 11.74 -17.94
CA LYS A 72 18.31 11.80 -17.75
C LYS A 72 17.83 13.16 -17.23
N PHE A 73 16.61 13.55 -17.59
CA PHE A 73 15.91 14.69 -16.98
C PHE A 73 14.38 14.57 -17.12
N VAL A 74 13.69 15.37 -16.32
CA VAL A 74 12.23 15.55 -16.31
C VAL A 74 11.94 17.02 -16.55
N LEU A 75 11.03 17.31 -17.49
CA LEU A 75 10.62 18.66 -17.85
C LEU A 75 9.07 18.72 -17.87
N PRO A 76 8.42 19.49 -16.98
CA PRO A 76 6.99 19.71 -17.05
C PRO A 76 6.62 20.44 -18.34
N LEU A 77 5.58 19.96 -19.01
CA LEU A 77 5.11 20.58 -20.24
C LEU A 77 4.64 22.02 -20.01
N CYS A 78 4.04 22.32 -18.85
CA CYS A 78 3.62 23.67 -18.46
C CYS A 78 4.76 24.68 -18.24
N ARG A 79 6.02 24.21 -18.16
CA ARG A 79 7.22 25.07 -17.98
C ARG A 79 7.93 25.36 -19.31
N ILE A 80 7.43 24.80 -20.40
CA ILE A 80 7.83 25.13 -21.77
C ILE A 80 7.06 26.39 -22.18
N CYS A 81 7.73 27.38 -22.74
CA CYS A 81 7.10 28.62 -23.20
C CYS A 81 6.93 28.65 -24.73
N GLU A 82 7.86 28.02 -25.45
CA GLU A 82 7.87 27.99 -26.91
C GLU A 82 8.26 26.61 -27.40
N ILE A 83 7.55 26.12 -28.42
CA ILE A 83 7.87 24.88 -29.13
C ILE A 83 7.93 25.21 -30.60
N THR A 84 9.09 25.07 -31.23
CA THR A 84 9.28 25.40 -32.65
C THR A 84 9.85 24.23 -33.43
N LYS A 85 9.47 24.15 -34.70
CA LYS A 85 10.04 23.20 -35.66
C LYS A 85 11.24 23.85 -36.34
N LYS A 86 12.39 23.21 -36.27
CA LYS A 86 13.60 23.61 -37.01
C LYS A 86 13.89 22.61 -38.12
N THR A 87 14.35 23.14 -39.25
CA THR A 87 14.91 22.35 -40.35
C THR A 87 16.29 22.91 -40.61
N VAL A 88 17.34 22.09 -40.46
CA VAL A 88 18.71 22.54 -40.75
C VAL A 88 18.90 22.47 -42.26
N VAL A 89 19.11 23.61 -42.91
CA VAL A 89 19.30 23.68 -44.37
C VAL A 89 20.54 22.87 -44.75
N GLY A 90 20.38 21.90 -45.67
CA GLY A 90 21.48 21.09 -46.22
C GLY A 90 21.73 19.72 -45.55
N ILE A 91 21.10 19.44 -44.40
CA ILE A 91 21.16 18.14 -43.72
C ILE A 91 19.72 17.62 -43.57
N ARG A 92 19.45 16.35 -43.87
CA ARG A 92 18.12 15.71 -43.68
C ARG A 92 17.74 15.54 -42.19
N GLU A 93 18.22 16.40 -41.32
CA GLU A 93 17.95 16.38 -39.89
C GLU A 93 16.92 17.46 -39.56
N SER A 94 15.81 17.02 -38.98
CA SER A 94 14.73 17.87 -38.49
C SER A 94 14.75 17.88 -36.97
N ALA A 95 14.42 19.01 -36.35
CA ALA A 95 14.42 19.13 -34.90
C ALA A 95 13.18 19.84 -34.38
N ILE A 96 12.82 19.50 -33.14
CA ILE A 96 11.90 20.29 -32.32
C ILE A 96 12.76 21.01 -31.29
N GLU A 97 12.69 22.34 -31.29
CA GLU A 97 13.26 23.19 -30.25
C GLU A 97 12.18 23.49 -29.22
N MET A 98 12.52 23.30 -27.94
CA MET A 98 11.67 23.67 -26.81
C MET A 98 12.41 24.66 -25.95
N THR A 99 11.82 25.83 -25.77
CA THR A 99 12.37 26.89 -24.92
C THR A 99 11.62 26.89 -23.61
N THR A 100 12.36 26.86 -22.49
CA THR A 100 11.76 26.96 -21.15
C THR A 100 11.50 28.42 -20.78
N LEU A 101 10.71 28.65 -19.72
CA LEU A 101 10.47 29.99 -19.14
C LEU A 101 11.74 30.79 -18.79
N HIS A 102 12.91 30.13 -18.75
CA HIS A 102 14.20 30.76 -18.42
C HIS A 102 15.12 30.89 -19.62
N ASN A 103 14.53 30.90 -20.82
CA ASN A 103 15.22 31.09 -22.10
C ASN A 103 16.30 30.02 -22.37
N GLN A 104 16.08 28.79 -21.89
CA GLN A 104 16.93 27.65 -22.17
C GLN A 104 16.30 26.80 -23.28
N SER A 105 17.03 26.60 -24.36
CA SER A 105 16.58 25.79 -25.50
C SER A 105 17.05 24.33 -25.39
N PHE A 106 16.12 23.42 -25.64
CA PHE A 106 16.33 21.98 -25.73
C PHE A 106 16.03 21.55 -27.17
N PHE A 107 16.99 20.93 -27.84
CA PHE A 107 16.80 20.48 -29.22
C PHE A 107 16.66 18.97 -29.27
N PHE A 108 15.58 18.49 -29.86
CA PHE A 108 15.34 17.07 -30.11
C PHE A 108 15.36 16.82 -31.61
N LYS A 109 16.41 16.17 -32.09
CA LYS A 109 16.57 15.76 -33.49
C LYS A 109 15.89 14.42 -33.73
N MET A 110 15.17 14.33 -34.85
CA MET A 110 14.40 13.15 -35.27
C MET A 110 14.26 13.08 -36.79
N PRO A 111 13.87 11.93 -37.36
CA PRO A 111 13.59 11.81 -38.78
C PRO A 111 12.52 12.81 -39.24
N SER A 112 12.74 13.47 -40.39
CA SER A 112 11.80 14.48 -40.92
C SER A 112 10.39 13.93 -41.16
N SER A 113 10.25 12.64 -41.43
CA SER A 113 8.97 11.95 -41.62
C SER A 113 8.14 11.87 -40.33
N GLU A 114 8.76 11.89 -39.16
CA GLU A 114 8.10 11.72 -37.86
C GLU A 114 7.85 13.05 -37.14
N ARG A 115 8.68 14.07 -37.41
CA ARG A 115 8.67 15.36 -36.70
C ARG A 115 7.29 15.99 -36.60
N ASP A 116 6.56 16.08 -37.71
CA ASP A 116 5.29 16.80 -37.72
C ASP A 116 4.20 16.07 -36.91
N GLY A 117 4.23 14.72 -36.87
CA GLY A 117 3.35 13.92 -36.01
C GLY A 117 3.70 14.06 -34.53
N ILE A 118 4.98 13.95 -34.19
CA ILE A 118 5.48 14.12 -32.81
C ILE A 118 5.18 15.53 -32.30
N TYR A 119 5.47 16.56 -33.12
CA TYR A 119 5.17 17.96 -32.79
C TYR A 119 3.67 18.16 -32.52
N LYS A 120 2.80 17.61 -33.38
CA LYS A 120 1.35 17.72 -33.19
C LYS A 120 0.92 17.12 -31.85
N GLN A 121 1.40 15.92 -31.51
CA GLN A 121 1.08 15.28 -30.23
C GLN A 121 1.58 16.09 -29.03
N ILE A 122 2.81 16.61 -29.09
CA ILE A 122 3.35 17.46 -28.03
C ILE A 122 2.49 18.72 -27.86
N MET A 123 2.08 19.35 -28.97
CA MET A 123 1.23 20.55 -28.92
C MET A 123 -0.16 20.25 -28.36
N GLU A 124 -0.76 19.09 -28.70
CA GLU A 124 -2.02 18.63 -28.12
C GLU A 124 -1.89 18.48 -26.59
N MET A 125 -0.84 17.83 -26.12
CA MET A 125 -0.58 17.65 -24.69
C MET A 125 -0.28 18.99 -23.98
N TYR A 126 0.56 19.82 -24.58
CA TYR A 126 0.90 21.16 -24.09
C TYR A 126 -0.36 22.04 -23.94
N SER A 127 -1.31 21.93 -24.86
CA SER A 127 -2.57 22.69 -24.80
C SER A 127 -3.50 22.24 -23.65
N LEU A 128 -3.36 21.01 -23.17
CA LEU A 128 -4.14 20.46 -22.06
C LEU A 128 -3.55 20.82 -20.68
N CYS A 129 -2.31 21.31 -20.64
CA CYS A 129 -1.71 21.81 -19.41
C CYS A 129 -2.42 23.09 -18.98
N SER A 130 -3.23 23.00 -17.92
CA SER A 130 -3.98 24.14 -17.38
C SER A 130 -3.01 25.18 -16.81
N ASN A 131 -3.08 26.41 -17.33
CA ASN A 131 -2.28 27.59 -16.99
C ASN A 131 -0.75 27.44 -17.21
N PRO A 132 -0.18 27.89 -18.36
CA PRO A 132 1.24 28.25 -18.37
C PRO A 132 1.45 29.29 -17.27
N ILE A 133 2.31 28.96 -16.29
CA ILE A 133 2.64 29.88 -15.20
C ILE A 133 3.15 31.18 -15.84
N VAL A 134 2.47 32.29 -15.56
CA VAL A 134 2.89 33.64 -15.98
C VAL A 134 4.35 33.82 -15.54
N PRO A 135 5.25 34.28 -16.43
CA PRO A 135 6.66 34.39 -16.10
C PRO A 135 6.86 35.29 -14.87
N ILE A 136 7.21 34.68 -13.74
CA ILE A 136 7.62 35.41 -12.54
C ILE A 136 9.02 35.95 -12.85
N SER A 137 9.10 37.23 -13.27
CA SER A 137 10.32 37.96 -13.62
C SER A 137 11.15 37.32 -14.74
N SER A 138 11.42 38.10 -15.80
CA SER A 138 12.24 37.71 -16.97
C SER A 138 13.71 37.39 -16.66
N THR A 139 14.10 37.40 -15.39
CA THR A 139 15.40 36.91 -14.91
C THR A 139 15.20 36.15 -13.61
N LEU A 140 15.50 34.84 -13.60
CA LEU A 140 15.74 34.15 -12.34
C LEU A 140 16.92 34.84 -11.66
N PRO A 141 16.89 35.03 -10.33
CA PRO A 141 18.09 35.45 -9.60
C PRO A 141 19.24 34.48 -9.92
N PRO A 142 20.50 34.97 -9.94
CA PRO A 142 21.67 34.11 -9.98
C PRO A 142 21.52 33.00 -8.94
N LEU A 143 21.99 31.78 -9.22
CA LEU A 143 21.87 30.65 -8.30
C LEU A 143 22.35 31.01 -6.88
N LYS A 144 23.38 31.86 -6.75
CA LYS A 144 23.84 32.44 -5.47
C LYS A 144 22.78 33.19 -4.67
N LYS A 145 21.86 33.92 -5.32
CA LYS A 145 20.74 34.61 -4.65
C LYS A 145 19.57 33.68 -4.36
N ARG A 146 19.44 32.58 -5.12
CA ARG A 146 18.48 31.51 -4.81
C ARG A 146 18.86 30.75 -3.56
N ARG A 147 20.16 30.68 -3.21
CA ARG A 147 20.64 30.13 -1.92
C ARG A 147 19.76 30.66 -0.78
N ASN A 148 19.59 31.98 -0.66
CA ASN A 148 18.85 32.60 0.45
C ASN A 148 17.33 32.35 0.46
N GLN A 149 16.71 31.87 -0.62
CA GLN A 149 15.27 31.56 -0.66
C GLN A 149 14.93 30.15 -0.13
N PHE A 150 15.90 29.24 -0.13
CA PHE A 150 15.72 27.84 0.29
C PHE A 150 16.31 27.55 1.69
N ASN A 151 16.89 28.58 2.34
CA ASN A 151 17.83 28.43 3.46
C ASN A 151 17.24 28.81 4.82
N LEU A 152 16.16 28.18 5.28
CA LEU A 152 15.85 28.23 6.72
C LEU A 152 16.88 27.45 7.56
N GLY A 153 17.65 26.53 6.95
CA GLY A 153 18.62 25.66 7.64
C GLY A 153 20.10 26.11 7.66
N VAL A 154 20.52 27.09 6.85
CA VAL A 154 21.97 27.40 6.74
C VAL A 154 22.50 28.14 7.97
N GLU A 155 21.68 28.99 8.61
CA GLU A 155 22.07 29.62 9.88
C GLU A 155 22.27 28.59 11.00
N ILE A 156 21.49 27.52 10.97
CA ILE A 156 21.54 26.40 11.92
C ILE A 156 22.80 25.54 11.67
N LEU A 157 23.20 25.36 10.42
CA LEU A 157 24.44 24.67 10.02
C LEU A 157 25.70 25.52 10.21
N ASN A 158 25.58 26.81 10.56
CA ASN A 158 26.75 27.64 10.87
C ASN A 158 27.43 27.18 12.17
N ASN A 159 26.70 26.52 13.08
CA ASN A 159 27.34 25.81 14.18
C ASN A 159 27.88 24.46 13.71
N ARG A 160 29.09 24.49 13.14
CA ARG A 160 29.79 23.31 12.62
C ARG A 160 30.56 22.52 13.68
N GLU A 161 30.37 22.79 14.97
CA GLU A 161 31.13 22.13 16.06
C GLU A 161 31.02 20.60 16.07
N HIS A 162 29.92 20.06 15.53
CA HIS A 162 29.64 18.63 15.48
C HIS A 162 30.09 17.95 14.17
N PHE A 163 30.70 18.70 13.25
CA PHE A 163 31.17 18.20 11.95
C PHE A 163 32.70 18.10 11.93
N SER A 164 33.22 17.08 11.23
CA SER A 164 34.66 16.88 11.10
C SER A 164 35.31 17.98 10.24
N ALA A 165 36.58 18.29 10.49
CA ALA A 165 37.31 19.29 9.69
C ALA A 165 37.36 18.93 8.19
N ASP A 166 37.53 17.63 7.88
CA ASP A 166 37.48 17.08 6.51
C ASP A 166 36.13 17.34 5.85
N TYR A 167 35.02 17.20 6.59
CA TYR A 167 33.69 17.53 6.09
C TYR A 167 33.61 19.01 5.70
N ILE A 168 34.03 19.91 6.59
CA ILE A 168 33.97 21.37 6.37
C ILE A 168 34.82 21.78 5.16
N GLU A 169 36.03 21.25 5.02
CA GLU A 169 36.91 21.55 3.89
C GLU A 169 36.29 21.10 2.55
N LYS A 170 35.70 19.89 2.52
CA LYS A 170 35.01 19.36 1.33
C LYS A 170 33.80 20.18 0.92
N GLN A 171 33.11 20.86 1.85
CA GLN A 171 31.99 21.74 1.51
C GLN A 171 32.41 22.84 0.54
N ALA A 172 33.49 23.58 0.84
CA ALA A 172 33.93 24.69 0.01
C ALA A 172 34.30 24.25 -1.41
N VAL A 173 35.02 23.13 -1.54
CA VAL A 173 35.44 22.59 -2.85
C VAL A 173 34.23 22.09 -3.67
N THR A 174 33.30 21.41 -3.02
CA THR A 174 32.12 20.87 -3.71
C THR A 174 31.13 21.97 -4.10
N GLU A 175 31.01 23.06 -3.32
CA GLU A 175 30.17 24.21 -3.67
C GLU A 175 30.51 24.84 -5.01
N GLU A 176 31.80 25.09 -5.28
CA GLU A 176 32.24 25.68 -6.55
C GLU A 176 31.89 24.76 -7.73
N TYR A 177 32.16 23.46 -7.58
CA TYR A 177 31.84 22.47 -8.62
C TYR A 177 30.33 22.39 -8.90
N PHE A 178 29.49 22.32 -7.85
CA PHE A 178 28.03 22.23 -8.02
C PHE A 178 27.45 23.53 -8.59
N GLU A 179 28.01 24.68 -8.23
CA GLU A 179 27.63 25.95 -8.85
C GLU A 179 27.89 25.95 -10.35
N ASP A 180 29.09 25.57 -10.78
CA ASP A 180 29.47 25.43 -12.19
C ASP A 180 28.61 24.41 -12.94
N TYR A 181 28.30 23.29 -12.30
CA TYR A 181 27.45 22.25 -12.87
C TYR A 181 26.02 22.76 -13.08
N LEU A 182 25.41 23.36 -12.05
CA LEU A 182 24.03 23.83 -12.10
C LEU A 182 23.88 25.02 -13.06
N ASN A 183 24.88 25.89 -13.20
CA ASN A 183 24.87 26.95 -14.21
C ASN A 183 24.74 26.40 -15.64
N LYS A 184 25.26 25.19 -15.90
CA LYS A 184 25.22 24.53 -17.22
C LYS A 184 24.03 23.59 -17.41
N HIS A 185 23.58 22.94 -16.33
CA HIS A 185 22.68 21.79 -16.40
C HIS A 185 21.37 21.95 -15.62
N ALA A 186 21.16 23.04 -14.89
CA ALA A 186 19.86 23.31 -14.29
C ALA A 186 18.81 23.60 -15.38
N ILE A 187 17.61 23.09 -15.19
CA ILE A 187 16.43 23.35 -16.01
C ILE A 187 15.54 24.31 -15.22
N GLY A 188 15.88 25.59 -15.27
CA GLY A 188 15.19 26.61 -14.50
C GLY A 188 15.28 26.46 -12.98
N ASP A 189 14.13 26.44 -12.33
CA ASP A 189 13.89 26.12 -10.92
C ASP A 189 13.36 24.70 -10.71
N PHE A 190 13.11 23.94 -11.79
CA PHE A 190 12.32 22.71 -11.74
C PHE A 190 13.11 21.42 -11.94
N GLY A 191 14.19 21.44 -12.70
CA GLY A 191 14.89 20.22 -13.07
C GLY A 191 16.40 20.38 -13.12
N ILE A 192 17.08 19.25 -13.26
CA ILE A 192 18.52 19.18 -13.52
C ILE A 192 18.73 18.11 -14.57
N VAL A 193 19.57 18.39 -15.56
CA VAL A 193 20.10 17.38 -16.48
C VAL A 193 21.11 16.54 -15.70
N GLN A 194 20.74 15.32 -15.34
CA GLN A 194 21.59 14.41 -14.58
C GLN A 194 22.50 13.67 -15.55
N THR A 195 23.80 13.95 -15.50
CA THR A 195 24.83 13.32 -16.32
C THR A 195 25.68 12.34 -15.49
N VAL A 196 26.62 11.65 -16.14
CA VAL A 196 27.64 10.86 -15.42
C VAL A 196 28.46 11.74 -14.47
N ASP A 197 28.77 12.97 -14.87
CA ASP A 197 29.52 13.92 -14.05
C ASP A 197 28.72 14.38 -12.82
N PHE A 198 27.39 14.49 -12.94
CA PHE A 198 26.52 14.70 -11.78
C PHE A 198 26.61 13.54 -10.80
N HIS A 199 26.52 12.28 -11.26
CA HIS A 199 26.65 11.13 -10.36
C HIS A 199 28.03 11.05 -9.69
N ASN A 200 29.09 11.43 -10.41
CA ASN A 200 30.44 11.52 -9.85
C ASN A 200 30.53 12.63 -8.79
N ALA A 201 29.90 13.78 -9.02
CA ALA A 201 29.84 14.88 -8.07
C ALA A 201 29.06 14.50 -6.80
N VAL A 202 27.92 13.84 -6.96
CA VAL A 202 27.13 13.29 -5.83
C VAL A 202 27.97 12.31 -5.01
N ARG A 203 28.78 11.47 -5.66
CA ARG A 203 29.71 10.58 -4.95
C ARG A 203 30.77 11.36 -4.17
N GLY A 204 31.21 12.51 -4.68
CA GLY A 204 32.08 13.49 -4.01
C GLY A 204 31.39 14.24 -2.86
N GLY A 205 30.06 14.27 -2.86
CA GLY A 205 29.19 14.84 -1.83
C GLY A 205 28.47 16.09 -2.29
N ILE A 206 27.19 16.19 -1.97
CA ILE A 206 26.45 17.40 -2.23
C ILE A 206 26.75 18.39 -1.10
N PRO A 207 27.14 19.63 -1.41
CA PRO A 207 27.31 20.67 -0.42
C PRO A 207 25.98 21.04 0.27
N ASP A 208 26.05 21.38 1.55
CA ASP A 208 24.93 21.71 2.43
C ASP A 208 23.97 22.71 1.78
N SER A 209 24.53 23.77 1.18
CA SER A 209 23.81 24.87 0.54
C SER A 209 22.99 24.46 -0.69
N TYR A 210 23.21 23.26 -1.25
CA TYR A 210 22.51 22.76 -2.43
C TYR A 210 21.66 21.52 -2.18
N ARG A 211 21.76 20.87 -1.00
CA ARG A 211 21.01 19.65 -0.70
C ARG A 211 19.50 19.85 -0.77
N ALA A 212 18.97 20.92 -0.18
CA ALA A 212 17.54 21.20 -0.22
C ALA A 212 17.01 21.17 -1.66
N HIS A 213 17.66 21.90 -2.55
CA HIS A 213 17.27 21.97 -3.96
C HIS A 213 17.46 20.65 -4.70
N ILE A 214 18.64 20.03 -4.57
CA ILE A 214 18.99 18.82 -5.33
C ILE A 214 18.18 17.61 -4.85
N TRP A 215 18.03 17.41 -3.54
CA TRP A 215 17.20 16.34 -3.00
C TRP A 215 15.74 16.51 -3.40
N LYS A 216 15.19 17.74 -3.36
CA LYS A 216 13.82 18.01 -3.78
C LYS A 216 13.58 17.66 -5.24
N ILE A 217 14.52 17.97 -6.12
CA ILE A 217 14.44 17.61 -7.55
C ILE A 217 14.63 16.11 -7.76
N CYS A 218 15.70 15.54 -7.19
CA CYS A 218 16.09 14.15 -7.48
C CYS A 218 15.18 13.11 -6.82
N SER A 219 14.55 13.45 -5.70
CA SER A 219 13.52 12.59 -5.09
C SER A 219 12.24 12.53 -5.93
N GLY A 220 11.90 13.60 -6.66
CA GLY A 220 10.59 13.80 -7.27
C GLY A 220 9.64 14.64 -6.40
N ALA A 221 10.08 15.15 -5.24
CA ALA A 221 9.25 15.94 -4.33
C ALA A 221 8.69 17.20 -5.00
N LEU A 222 9.51 17.85 -5.83
CA LEU A 222 9.04 19.02 -6.59
C LEU A 222 7.93 18.67 -7.58
N VAL A 223 8.01 17.49 -8.20
CA VAL A 223 6.98 16.97 -9.10
C VAL A 223 5.69 16.68 -8.34
N LYS A 224 5.80 16.02 -7.19
CA LYS A 224 4.66 15.69 -6.33
C LYS A 224 3.96 16.94 -5.79
N GLU A 225 4.72 17.94 -5.34
CA GLU A 225 4.20 19.26 -4.97
C GLU A 225 3.44 19.89 -6.15
N PHE A 226 4.04 19.87 -7.34
CA PHE A 226 3.49 20.52 -8.53
C PHE A 226 2.15 19.95 -8.98
N ILE A 227 1.94 18.64 -8.85
CA ILE A 227 0.68 17.99 -9.27
C ILE A 227 -0.35 17.85 -8.16
N SER A 228 0.00 18.21 -6.92
CA SER A 228 -0.91 18.09 -5.79
C SER A 228 -2.05 19.11 -5.88
N GLU A 229 -3.28 18.67 -5.61
CA GLU A 229 -4.46 19.54 -5.51
C GLU A 229 -4.44 20.42 -4.25
N LYS A 230 -3.83 19.93 -3.17
CA LYS A 230 -3.73 20.65 -1.89
C LYS A 230 -2.31 21.12 -1.62
N THR A 231 -2.18 22.32 -1.05
CA THR A 231 -0.89 22.81 -0.56
C THR A 231 -0.64 22.37 0.89
N PHE A 232 0.62 22.39 1.31
CA PHE A 232 1.02 22.12 2.70
C PHE A 232 0.30 23.05 3.70
N GLU A 233 0.21 24.33 3.38
CA GLU A 233 -0.43 25.35 4.23
C GLU A 233 -1.93 25.11 4.35
N GLN A 234 -2.59 24.71 3.25
CA GLN A 234 -4.01 24.33 3.28
C GLN A 234 -4.25 23.11 4.16
N ILE A 235 -3.39 22.08 4.06
CA ILE A 235 -3.50 20.88 4.89
C ILE A 235 -3.37 21.21 6.38
N LEU A 236 -2.42 22.07 6.76
CA LEU A 236 -2.28 22.51 8.14
C LEU A 236 -3.50 23.30 8.62
N ALA A 237 -3.94 24.30 7.85
CA ALA A 237 -5.07 25.15 8.22
C ALA A 237 -6.38 24.36 8.36
N GLU A 238 -6.65 23.42 7.44
CA GLU A 238 -7.86 22.57 7.49
C GLU A 238 -7.89 21.62 8.69
N ASN A 239 -6.74 21.35 9.32
CA ASN A 239 -6.59 20.39 10.40
C ASN A 239 -6.06 21.00 11.70
N GLU A 240 -6.06 22.33 11.80
CA GLU A 240 -5.66 23.04 13.01
C GLU A 240 -6.53 22.60 14.21
N GLY A 241 -5.87 22.26 15.32
CA GLY A 241 -6.53 21.81 16.55
C GLY A 241 -7.17 20.41 16.51
N LYS A 242 -7.05 19.67 15.40
CA LYS A 242 -7.53 18.28 15.33
C LYS A 242 -6.50 17.33 15.95
N GLU A 243 -6.99 16.42 16.79
CA GLU A 243 -6.19 15.37 17.39
C GLU A 243 -6.62 13.99 16.88
N THR A 244 -5.65 13.10 16.71
CA THR A 244 -5.81 11.72 16.27
C THR A 244 -4.87 10.82 17.06
N TYR A 245 -5.03 9.51 16.96
CA TYR A 245 -4.06 8.58 17.52
C TYR A 245 -2.61 8.85 17.07
N PHE A 246 -2.42 9.35 15.84
CA PHE A 246 -1.09 9.64 15.29
C PHE A 246 -0.49 10.91 15.88
N THR A 247 -1.29 11.94 16.14
CA THR A 247 -0.79 13.20 16.70
C THR A 247 -0.26 13.01 18.12
N ASP A 248 -0.92 12.17 18.93
CA ASP A 248 -0.44 11.76 20.26
C ASP A 248 0.92 11.04 20.21
N ILE A 249 1.14 10.19 19.19
CA ILE A 249 2.45 9.51 19.02
C ILE A 249 3.49 10.53 18.57
N ILE A 250 3.16 11.40 17.61
CA ILE A 250 4.04 12.44 17.10
C ILE A 250 4.56 13.29 18.26
N ASP A 251 3.68 13.78 19.14
CA ASP A 251 4.05 14.65 20.26
C ASP A 251 5.05 13.99 21.22
N ARG A 252 4.91 12.68 21.46
CA ARG A 252 5.86 11.91 22.27
C ARG A 252 7.22 11.72 21.58
N ASP A 253 7.27 11.80 20.26
CA ASP A 253 8.46 11.59 19.46
C ASP A 253 9.28 12.85 19.21
N LEU A 254 8.66 14.03 19.26
CA LEU A 254 9.30 15.30 18.91
C LEU A 254 10.64 15.52 19.64
N HIS A 255 10.64 15.43 20.97
CA HIS A 255 11.83 15.74 21.79
C HIS A 255 12.92 14.66 21.76
N ARG A 256 12.63 13.46 21.25
CA ARG A 256 13.61 12.38 21.08
C ARG A 256 14.15 12.28 19.64
N SER A 257 13.76 13.21 18.76
CA SER A 257 14.16 13.22 17.34
C SER A 257 15.42 14.04 17.13
N LEU A 258 16.56 13.37 16.91
CA LEU A 258 17.88 14.01 16.84
C LEU A 258 18.17 14.94 18.04
N PRO A 259 18.06 14.44 19.29
CA PRO A 259 18.11 15.27 20.49
C PRO A 259 19.46 15.94 20.70
N GLU A 260 20.53 15.46 20.07
CA GLU A 260 21.87 16.05 20.17
C GLU A 260 22.03 17.30 19.27
N HIS A 261 21.14 17.51 18.30
CA HIS A 261 21.27 18.62 17.36
C HIS A 261 20.62 19.91 17.91
N PRO A 262 21.36 21.04 18.05
CA PRO A 262 20.87 22.24 18.73
C PRO A 262 19.55 22.82 18.20
N PHE A 263 19.28 22.64 16.90
CA PHE A 263 18.02 23.08 16.31
C PHE A 263 16.77 22.52 17.00
N TYR A 264 16.81 21.26 17.45
CA TYR A 264 15.68 20.63 18.11
C TYR A 264 15.58 20.98 19.60
N HIS A 265 16.44 21.86 20.10
CA HIS A 265 16.27 22.52 21.40
C HIS A 265 15.48 23.83 21.27
N THR A 266 15.20 24.28 20.05
CA THR A 266 14.45 25.50 19.77
C THR A 266 12.96 25.22 19.54
N GLU A 267 12.10 26.20 19.86
CA GLU A 267 10.66 26.11 19.57
C GLU A 267 10.41 25.99 18.06
N GLU A 268 11.20 26.69 17.25
CA GLU A 268 11.11 26.63 15.79
C GLU A 268 11.36 25.23 15.24
N GLY A 269 12.42 24.55 15.71
CA GLY A 269 12.76 23.21 15.27
C GLY A 269 11.71 22.17 15.66
N ILE A 270 11.25 22.21 16.92
CA ILE A 270 10.20 21.30 17.40
C ILE A 270 8.86 21.55 16.70
N LYS A 271 8.46 22.81 16.54
CA LYS A 271 7.22 23.18 15.84
C LYS A 271 7.27 22.82 14.37
N GLY A 272 8.41 23.04 13.71
CA GLY A 272 8.62 22.66 12.31
C GLY A 272 8.50 21.15 12.11
N LEU A 273 9.10 20.35 13.00
CA LEU A 273 8.98 18.90 12.99
C LEU A 273 7.54 18.44 13.20
N SER A 274 6.85 19.03 14.19
CA SER A 274 5.43 18.74 14.46
C SER A 274 4.55 19.02 13.25
N ASN A 275 4.69 20.21 12.64
CA ASN A 275 3.91 20.60 11.47
C ASN A 275 4.09 19.64 10.29
N VAL A 276 5.33 19.25 9.97
CA VAL A 276 5.62 18.33 8.86
C VAL A 276 4.98 16.96 9.10
N LEU A 277 5.17 16.38 10.30
CA LEU A 277 4.65 15.06 10.63
C LEU A 277 3.13 15.04 10.72
N ARG A 278 2.53 16.06 11.34
CA ARG A 278 1.07 16.19 11.44
C ARG A 278 0.46 16.36 10.06
N ALA A 279 1.00 17.26 9.22
CA ALA A 279 0.53 17.44 7.86
C ALA A 279 0.58 16.13 7.06
N PHE A 280 1.66 15.35 7.17
CA PHE A 280 1.76 14.04 6.51
C PHE A 280 0.68 13.07 6.98
N SER A 281 0.48 12.96 8.30
CA SER A 281 -0.52 12.06 8.87
C SER A 281 -1.96 12.38 8.42
N PHE A 282 -2.27 13.66 8.20
CA PHE A 282 -3.57 14.10 7.68
C PHE A 282 -3.67 13.99 6.16
N PHE A 283 -2.56 14.20 5.44
CA PHE A 283 -2.51 14.08 3.99
C PHE A 283 -2.72 12.62 3.54
N ASN A 284 -2.11 11.66 4.25
CA ASN A 284 -2.27 10.25 3.98
C ASN A 284 -2.63 9.46 5.27
N PRO A 285 -3.91 9.45 5.67
CA PRO A 285 -4.35 8.77 6.89
C PRO A 285 -4.26 7.23 6.82
N ILE A 286 -4.10 6.66 5.62
CA ILE A 286 -3.90 5.20 5.44
C ILE A 286 -2.52 4.79 5.95
N ILE A 287 -1.50 5.60 5.69
CA ILE A 287 -0.16 5.43 6.26
C ILE A 287 -0.13 6.01 7.68
N GLY A 288 -0.68 7.21 7.86
CA GLY A 288 -0.66 7.96 9.12
C GLY A 288 0.76 8.33 9.52
N TYR A 289 1.10 8.05 10.78
CA TYR A 289 2.46 8.24 11.30
C TYR A 289 3.07 6.89 11.71
N CYS A 290 4.29 6.64 11.24
CA CYS A 290 5.10 5.50 11.63
C CYS A 290 6.36 5.99 12.36
N GLN A 291 6.66 5.38 13.52
CA GLN A 291 7.87 5.67 14.27
C GLN A 291 9.10 5.34 13.43
N ALA A 292 9.88 6.37 13.07
CA ALA A 292 11.04 6.45 12.17
C ALA A 292 10.90 7.71 11.30
N MET A 293 9.67 8.07 10.92
CA MET A 293 9.40 9.28 10.12
C MET A 293 9.89 10.55 10.81
N ASN A 294 9.85 10.59 12.14
CA ASN A 294 10.39 11.70 12.92
C ASN A 294 11.89 11.94 12.69
N TYR A 295 12.69 10.88 12.58
CA TYR A 295 14.11 11.01 12.24
C TYR A 295 14.31 11.49 10.80
N ILE A 296 13.51 10.97 9.87
CA ILE A 296 13.57 11.38 8.45
C ILE A 296 13.18 12.86 8.31
N ALA A 297 12.03 13.25 8.84
CA ALA A 297 11.55 14.63 8.80
C ALA A 297 12.52 15.59 9.50
N ALA A 298 13.10 15.19 10.63
CA ALA A 298 14.14 15.96 11.30
C ALA A 298 15.37 16.14 10.39
N GLY A 299 15.94 15.06 9.84
CA GLY A 299 17.09 15.16 8.94
C GLY A 299 16.84 16.04 7.71
N LEU A 300 15.63 16.04 7.16
CA LEU A 300 15.24 16.90 6.04
C LEU A 300 15.14 18.38 6.43
N LEU A 301 14.54 18.69 7.58
CA LEU A 301 14.34 20.06 8.09
C LEU A 301 15.65 20.81 8.39
N LEU A 302 16.77 20.10 8.51
CA LEU A 302 18.09 20.73 8.65
C LEU A 302 18.53 21.47 7.37
N PHE A 303 17.95 21.14 6.22
CA PHE A 303 18.26 21.80 4.94
C PHE A 303 17.04 22.46 4.30
N MET A 304 15.86 21.89 4.50
CA MET A 304 14.64 22.23 3.78
C MET A 304 13.69 23.08 4.62
N SER A 305 12.88 23.92 3.96
CA SER A 305 11.70 24.50 4.61
C SER A 305 10.68 23.42 4.99
N GLN A 306 9.75 23.72 5.90
CA GLN A 306 8.71 22.77 6.33
C GLN A 306 7.93 22.19 5.15
N LYS A 307 7.53 23.04 4.19
CA LYS A 307 6.82 22.60 2.98
C LYS A 307 7.65 21.63 2.13
N GLU A 308 8.93 21.91 1.95
CA GLU A 308 9.81 21.07 1.14
C GLU A 308 10.12 19.74 1.81
N ALA A 309 10.37 19.76 3.13
CA ALA A 309 10.54 18.56 3.93
C ALA A 309 9.26 17.69 3.90
N PHE A 310 8.08 18.32 3.99
CA PHE A 310 6.80 17.63 3.86
C PHE A 310 6.65 16.90 2.52
N TRP A 311 6.83 17.59 1.39
CA TRP A 311 6.70 16.94 0.08
C TRP A 311 7.76 15.86 -0.17
N THR A 312 8.96 16.07 0.37
CA THR A 312 10.02 15.05 0.31
C THR A 312 9.66 13.83 1.15
N LEU A 313 9.10 14.02 2.35
CA LEU A 313 8.58 12.92 3.18
C LEU A 313 7.45 12.17 2.46
N CYS A 314 6.52 12.89 1.81
CA CYS A 314 5.46 12.26 1.02
C CYS A 314 6.03 11.34 -0.06
N VAL A 315 7.03 11.81 -0.82
CA VAL A 315 7.70 10.99 -1.84
C VAL A 315 8.42 9.79 -1.24
N ILE A 316 9.13 9.97 -0.12
CA ILE A 316 9.80 8.86 0.57
C ILE A 316 8.79 7.77 0.91
N CYS A 317 7.70 8.16 1.57
CA CYS A 317 6.72 7.22 2.12
C CYS A 317 5.78 6.61 1.09
N GLU A 318 5.51 7.28 -0.03
CA GLU A 318 4.52 6.85 -1.03
C GLU A 318 5.14 6.33 -2.32
N ASP A 319 6.33 6.79 -2.69
CA ASP A 319 6.91 6.55 -4.01
C ASP A 319 8.25 5.80 -3.94
N LEU A 320 9.14 6.16 -3.01
CA LEU A 320 10.47 5.53 -2.90
C LEU A 320 10.45 4.22 -2.10
N VAL A 321 9.76 4.19 -0.96
CA VAL A 321 9.61 3.01 -0.10
C VAL A 321 8.15 2.80 0.35
N PRO A 322 7.18 2.68 -0.59
CA PRO A 322 5.74 2.68 -0.32
C PRO A 322 5.24 1.63 0.67
N SER A 323 5.97 0.54 0.82
CA SER A 323 5.55 -0.61 1.65
C SER A 323 6.21 -0.63 3.03
N ASN A 324 7.17 0.27 3.30
CA ASN A 324 7.91 0.27 4.57
C ASN A 324 7.07 0.83 5.71
N PHE A 325 6.26 1.85 5.42
CA PHE A 325 5.48 2.59 6.42
C PHE A 325 4.00 2.21 6.47
N ARG A 326 3.56 1.27 5.62
CA ARG A 326 2.18 0.75 5.63
C ARG A 326 1.96 -0.22 6.79
N PRO A 327 0.69 -0.49 7.17
CA PRO A 327 0.38 -1.54 8.13
C PRO A 327 1.04 -2.88 7.76
N HIS A 328 1.52 -3.62 8.76
CA HIS A 328 2.32 -4.85 8.65
C HIS A 328 3.76 -4.68 8.12
N MET A 329 4.16 -3.47 7.70
CA MET A 329 5.55 -3.14 7.32
C MET A 329 6.18 -4.13 6.32
N ILE A 330 5.40 -4.63 5.36
CA ILE A 330 5.85 -5.65 4.39
C ILE A 330 7.12 -5.20 3.68
N GLY A 331 7.21 -3.92 3.29
CA GLY A 331 8.39 -3.37 2.61
C GLY A 331 9.64 -3.48 3.46
N THR A 332 9.54 -3.15 4.75
CA THR A 332 10.66 -3.28 5.69
C THR A 332 11.08 -4.74 5.82
N LEU A 333 10.15 -5.68 5.94
CA LEU A 333 10.48 -7.11 6.00
C LEU A 333 11.16 -7.60 4.72
N LEU A 334 10.72 -7.12 3.55
CA LEU A 334 11.36 -7.40 2.26
C LEU A 334 12.79 -6.86 2.21
N GLU A 335 13.01 -5.61 2.62
CA GLU A 335 14.35 -5.02 2.64
C GLU A 335 15.29 -5.77 3.57
N GLN A 336 14.80 -6.18 4.74
CA GLN A 336 15.59 -6.95 5.69
C GLN A 336 15.92 -8.34 5.16
N ARG A 337 14.98 -9.02 4.49
CA ARG A 337 15.25 -10.30 3.83
C ARG A 337 16.30 -10.18 2.73
N ILE A 338 16.22 -9.13 1.91
CA ILE A 338 17.23 -8.83 0.89
C ILE A 338 18.58 -8.55 1.55
N PHE A 339 18.60 -7.79 2.63
CA PHE A 339 19.85 -7.46 3.33
C PHE A 339 20.51 -8.70 3.96
N GLU A 340 19.74 -9.58 4.59
CA GLU A 340 20.21 -10.89 5.07
C GLU A 340 20.84 -11.72 3.95
N TYR A 341 20.17 -11.81 2.80
CA TYR A 341 20.72 -12.49 1.62
C TYR A 341 22.04 -11.84 1.17
N LEU A 342 22.12 -10.52 1.12
CA LEU A 342 23.36 -9.84 0.71
C LEU A 342 24.49 -10.08 1.70
N VAL A 343 24.22 -10.13 3.00
CA VAL A 343 25.22 -10.47 4.01
C VAL A 343 25.67 -11.92 3.85
N GLU A 344 24.76 -12.85 3.61
CA GLU A 344 25.10 -14.25 3.31
C GLU A 344 25.95 -14.38 2.04
N TYR A 345 25.58 -13.65 0.98
CA TYR A 345 26.27 -13.67 -0.30
C TYR A 345 27.71 -13.12 -0.20
N PHE A 346 27.90 -11.99 0.47
CA PHE A 346 29.20 -11.31 0.53
C PHE A 346 30.06 -11.70 1.74
N MET A 347 29.44 -12.11 2.85
CA MET A 347 30.07 -12.37 4.15
C MET A 347 29.41 -13.59 4.83
N PRO A 348 29.51 -14.79 4.23
CA PRO A 348 28.80 -15.98 4.69
C PRO A 348 29.22 -16.42 6.11
N ASP A 349 30.44 -16.13 6.52
CA ASP A 349 30.92 -16.41 7.87
C ASP A 349 30.23 -15.53 8.92
N VAL A 350 30.00 -14.26 8.60
CA VAL A 350 29.20 -13.35 9.45
C VAL A 350 27.75 -13.81 9.53
N ALA A 351 27.13 -14.13 8.40
CA ALA A 351 25.75 -14.65 8.37
C ALA A 351 25.61 -15.94 9.19
N SER A 352 26.55 -16.88 9.01
CA SER A 352 26.60 -18.13 9.78
C SER A 352 26.76 -17.86 11.28
N HIS A 353 27.55 -16.86 11.65
CA HIS A 353 27.76 -16.50 13.05
C HIS A 353 26.50 -15.94 13.71
N PHE A 354 25.79 -14.99 13.07
CA PHE A 354 24.49 -14.52 13.55
C PHE A 354 23.50 -15.67 13.76
N SER A 355 23.44 -16.61 12.80
CA SER A 355 22.60 -17.81 12.88
C SER A 355 23.00 -18.72 14.05
N LYS A 356 24.30 -19.00 14.25
CA LYS A 356 24.81 -19.80 15.37
C LYS A 356 24.50 -19.19 16.73
N CYS A 357 24.55 -17.87 16.84
CA CYS A 357 24.21 -17.15 18.06
C CYS A 357 22.69 -17.03 18.28
N GLY A 358 21.86 -17.42 17.31
CA GLY A 358 20.40 -17.27 17.39
C GLY A 358 19.95 -15.81 17.40
N VAL A 359 20.73 -14.90 16.81
CA VAL A 359 20.44 -13.47 16.75
C VAL A 359 20.03 -13.10 15.32
N PRO A 360 18.74 -12.82 15.06
CA PRO A 360 18.31 -12.35 13.74
C PRO A 360 18.94 -11.00 13.40
N LEU A 361 19.54 -10.90 12.21
CA LEU A 361 20.20 -9.66 11.74
C LEU A 361 19.24 -8.47 11.75
N VAL A 362 17.98 -8.71 11.40
CA VAL A 362 16.90 -7.71 11.40
C VAL A 362 16.76 -6.92 12.70
N LEU A 363 17.09 -7.51 13.86
CA LEU A 363 17.02 -6.81 15.15
C LEU A 363 18.05 -5.67 15.26
N VAL A 364 19.15 -5.77 14.52
CA VAL A 364 20.21 -4.76 14.47
C VAL A 364 19.98 -3.81 13.30
N SER A 365 19.62 -4.35 12.13
CA SER A 365 19.60 -3.58 10.88
C SER A 365 18.27 -2.92 10.55
N ALA A 366 17.12 -3.38 11.04
CA ALA A 366 15.82 -2.77 10.69
C ALA A 366 15.76 -1.25 10.95
N PRO A 367 16.25 -0.73 12.09
CA PRO A 367 16.24 0.71 12.35
C PRO A 367 17.07 1.52 11.34
N TRP A 368 18.14 0.94 10.79
CA TRP A 368 18.98 1.60 9.79
C TRP A 368 18.20 1.92 8.52
N PHE A 369 17.43 0.96 8.01
CA PHE A 369 16.67 1.12 6.77
C PHE A 369 15.42 1.98 6.99
N LEU A 370 14.70 1.74 8.09
CA LEU A 370 13.51 2.50 8.45
C LEU A 370 13.77 4.00 8.59
N CYS A 371 14.90 4.37 9.21
CA CYS A 371 15.26 5.78 9.42
C CYS A 371 16.23 6.32 8.35
N LEU A 372 16.50 5.58 7.27
CA LEU A 372 17.48 5.95 6.23
C LEU A 372 18.86 6.31 6.81
N PHE A 373 19.28 5.58 7.86
CA PHE A 373 20.48 5.78 8.68
C PHE A 373 20.53 7.07 9.52
N ILE A 374 19.52 7.94 9.45
CA ILE A 374 19.43 9.13 10.29
C ILE A 374 19.25 8.72 11.75
N GLY A 375 20.09 9.26 12.63
CA GLY A 375 20.13 8.88 14.05
C GLY A 375 20.95 7.63 14.35
N PHE A 376 21.48 6.93 13.34
CA PHE A 376 22.32 5.74 13.50
C PHE A 376 23.76 5.95 13.05
N LEU A 377 24.00 6.88 12.11
CA LEU A 377 25.34 7.31 11.70
C LEU A 377 25.55 8.78 12.10
N PRO A 378 26.80 9.27 12.17
CA PRO A 378 27.05 10.70 12.27
C PRO A 378 26.35 11.42 11.11
N LEU A 379 25.80 12.60 11.38
CA LEU A 379 24.96 13.32 10.40
C LEU A 379 25.69 13.56 9.07
N GLU A 380 26.98 13.89 9.11
CA GLU A 380 27.80 14.04 7.92
C GLU A 380 27.84 12.79 7.03
N VAL A 381 27.76 11.59 7.61
CA VAL A 381 27.68 10.33 6.88
C VAL A 381 26.25 10.11 6.38
N ALA A 382 25.26 10.27 7.25
CA ALA A 382 23.86 10.07 6.91
C ALA A 382 23.44 10.93 5.70
N PHE A 383 23.85 12.20 5.65
CA PHE A 383 23.56 13.08 4.51
C PHE A 383 24.20 12.60 3.21
N ARG A 384 25.41 12.01 3.28
CA ARG A 384 26.07 11.41 2.11
C ARG A 384 25.35 10.15 1.63
N VAL A 385 24.77 9.38 2.55
CA VAL A 385 23.89 8.27 2.18
C VAL A 385 22.66 8.79 1.44
N LEU A 386 22.01 9.83 1.96
CA LEU A 386 20.83 10.45 1.33
C LEU A 386 21.14 11.08 -0.03
N ASP A 387 22.28 11.77 -0.17
CA ASP A 387 22.75 12.33 -1.44
C ASP A 387 22.70 11.27 -2.54
N ARG A 388 23.27 10.10 -2.26
CA ARG A 388 23.31 8.99 -3.23
C ARG A 388 21.98 8.28 -3.37
N TRP A 389 21.22 8.14 -2.29
CA TRP A 389 19.93 7.47 -2.28
C TRP A 389 18.89 8.21 -3.14
N PHE A 390 18.82 9.54 -3.02
CA PHE A 390 17.96 10.38 -3.85
C PHE A 390 18.46 10.48 -5.30
N CYS A 391 19.76 10.70 -5.50
CA CYS A 391 20.27 11.11 -6.81
C CYS A 391 20.71 9.97 -7.72
N VAL A 392 21.07 8.80 -7.17
CA VAL A 392 21.64 7.69 -7.95
C VAL A 392 20.70 6.49 -7.95
N ASN A 393 20.49 5.85 -6.80
CA ASN A 393 19.62 4.69 -6.66
C ASN A 393 19.32 4.38 -5.19
N THR A 394 18.30 3.56 -4.95
CA THR A 394 17.90 3.13 -3.60
C THR A 394 18.85 2.11 -2.96
N ASP A 395 19.84 1.58 -3.69
CA ASP A 395 20.79 0.57 -3.17
C ASP A 395 21.79 1.14 -2.16
N ALA A 396 21.89 2.46 -2.08
CA ALA A 396 22.79 3.14 -1.16
C ALA A 396 22.66 2.63 0.28
N LEU A 397 21.45 2.29 0.72
CA LEU A 397 21.21 1.77 2.08
C LEU A 397 21.86 0.39 2.27
N TYR A 398 21.65 -0.55 1.33
CA TYR A 398 22.26 -1.88 1.38
C TYR A 398 23.79 -1.79 1.34
N GLN A 399 24.33 -0.95 0.46
CA GLN A 399 25.77 -0.80 0.27
C GLN A 399 26.46 -0.26 1.52
N VAL A 400 25.84 0.69 2.20
CA VAL A 400 26.35 1.24 3.46
C VAL A 400 26.19 0.22 4.60
N GLY A 401 25.05 -0.47 4.70
CA GLY A 401 24.86 -1.53 5.69
C GLY A 401 25.88 -2.66 5.55
N LEU A 402 26.16 -3.11 4.32
CA LEU A 402 27.20 -4.11 4.04
C LEU A 402 28.59 -3.61 4.41
N ALA A 403 28.89 -2.34 4.11
CA ALA A 403 30.17 -1.73 4.44
C ALA A 403 30.38 -1.64 5.96
N LEU A 404 29.37 -1.26 6.73
CA LEU A 404 29.41 -1.24 8.19
C LEU A 404 29.70 -2.63 8.77
N ILE A 405 28.97 -3.66 8.31
CA ILE A 405 29.19 -5.04 8.74
C ILE A 405 30.61 -5.50 8.39
N LYS A 406 31.09 -5.18 7.18
CA LYS A 406 32.43 -5.56 6.74
C LYS A 406 33.52 -4.92 7.60
N MET A 407 33.39 -3.64 7.94
CA MET A 407 34.36 -2.92 8.76
C MET A 407 34.42 -3.46 10.20
N ARG A 408 33.28 -3.93 10.71
CA ARG A 408 33.15 -4.47 12.08
C ARG A 408 33.21 -5.99 12.15
N LYS A 409 33.59 -6.66 11.06
CA LYS A 409 33.53 -8.11 10.93
C LYS A 409 34.18 -8.85 12.10
N GLU A 410 35.39 -8.48 12.48
CA GLU A 410 36.13 -9.17 13.55
C GLU A 410 35.44 -9.04 14.92
N GLU A 411 34.86 -7.87 15.22
CA GLU A 411 34.10 -7.63 16.45
C GLU A 411 32.80 -8.43 16.45
N ILE A 412 32.12 -8.50 15.30
CA ILE A 412 30.89 -9.26 15.11
C ILE A 412 31.13 -10.75 15.35
N LEU A 413 32.24 -11.30 14.84
CA LEU A 413 32.60 -12.72 15.04
C LEU A 413 32.95 -13.07 16.49
N GLN A 414 33.20 -12.07 17.35
CA GLN A 414 33.44 -12.25 18.78
C GLN A 414 32.17 -12.04 19.63
N ALA A 415 31.19 -11.30 19.11
CA ALA A 415 29.92 -11.08 19.78
C ALA A 415 29.08 -12.37 19.82
N THR A 416 28.36 -12.58 20.92
CA THR A 416 27.55 -13.80 21.13
C THR A 416 26.09 -13.49 21.46
N ARG A 417 25.79 -12.25 21.86
CA ARG A 417 24.47 -11.82 22.33
C ARG A 417 24.03 -10.54 21.62
N ILE A 418 22.71 -10.35 21.53
CA ILE A 418 22.11 -9.20 20.85
C ILE A 418 22.64 -7.84 21.35
N ASP A 419 22.86 -7.68 22.66
CA ASP A 419 23.36 -6.45 23.26
C ASP A 419 24.78 -6.10 22.79
N GLN A 420 25.62 -7.12 22.60
CA GLN A 420 26.97 -6.95 22.05
C GLN A 420 26.92 -6.58 20.57
N PHE A 421 26.10 -7.27 19.78
CA PHE A 421 25.92 -6.91 18.36
C PHE A 421 25.43 -5.47 18.19
N SER A 422 24.45 -5.04 19.00
CA SER A 422 23.97 -3.66 18.96
C SER A 422 25.04 -2.64 19.41
N ALA A 423 25.89 -2.98 20.39
CA ALA A 423 26.93 -2.09 20.88
C ALA A 423 28.00 -1.78 19.83
N ILE A 424 28.41 -2.78 19.03
CA ILE A 424 29.41 -2.64 17.95
C ILE A 424 29.10 -1.49 16.99
N PHE A 425 27.81 -1.28 16.71
CA PHE A 425 27.36 -0.26 15.75
C PHE A 425 26.95 1.07 16.41
N LYS A 426 26.93 1.16 17.74
CA LYS A 426 26.69 2.43 18.44
C LYS A 426 27.93 3.32 18.45
N GLU A 427 29.12 2.73 18.39
CA GLU A 427 30.37 3.47 18.35
C GLU A 427 30.72 3.87 16.91
N HIS A 428 30.72 5.18 16.64
CA HIS A 428 31.06 5.75 15.33
C HIS A 428 32.58 5.86 15.09
N THR A 429 33.36 4.93 15.64
CA THR A 429 34.82 4.90 15.55
C THR A 429 35.27 4.22 14.24
N TYR A 430 34.99 4.84 13.10
CA TYR A 430 35.43 4.34 11.81
C TYR A 430 35.77 5.47 10.85
N ASP A 431 36.67 5.20 9.90
CA ASP A 431 36.99 6.14 8.83
C ASP A 431 35.82 6.21 7.85
N ILE A 432 35.21 7.40 7.77
CA ILE A 432 34.05 7.68 6.92
C ILE A 432 34.41 7.54 5.43
N ASN A 433 35.58 8.01 5.03
CA ASN A 433 36.02 7.91 3.64
C ASN A 433 36.22 6.44 3.25
N GLN A 434 36.80 5.65 4.14
CA GLN A 434 36.92 4.20 3.96
C GLN A 434 35.55 3.51 3.89
N LEU A 435 34.60 3.88 4.75
CA LEU A 435 33.23 3.35 4.72
C LEU A 435 32.58 3.58 3.35
N LEU A 436 32.62 4.82 2.86
CA LEU A 436 32.02 5.20 1.58
C LEU A 436 32.78 4.56 0.40
N GLU A 437 34.09 4.38 0.52
CA GLU A 437 34.90 3.67 -0.47
C GLU A 437 34.52 2.18 -0.58
N ILE A 438 34.37 1.50 0.54
CA ILE A 438 33.91 0.10 0.59
C ILE A 438 32.52 -0.02 -0.01
N ALA A 439 31.60 0.87 0.38
CA ALA A 439 30.21 0.84 -0.05
C ALA A 439 30.05 1.06 -1.57
N TRP A 440 30.74 2.05 -2.14
CA TRP A 440 30.40 2.55 -3.48
C TRP A 440 31.46 2.31 -4.55
N VAL A 441 32.65 1.83 -4.16
CA VAL A 441 33.82 1.83 -5.05
C VAL A 441 34.41 0.44 -5.19
N THR A 442 34.74 -0.20 -4.06
CA THR A 442 35.56 -1.40 -4.06
C THR A 442 34.72 -2.67 -3.96
N HIS A 443 34.02 -2.87 -2.83
CA HIS A 443 33.42 -4.18 -2.51
C HIS A 443 31.96 -4.28 -2.91
N PHE A 444 31.18 -3.24 -2.66
CA PHE A 444 29.71 -3.32 -2.79
C PHE A 444 29.14 -2.45 -3.91
N LYS A 445 29.98 -1.91 -4.80
CA LYS A 445 29.57 -1.05 -5.93
C LYS A 445 28.43 -1.65 -6.76
N THR A 446 28.48 -2.95 -7.02
CA THR A 446 27.48 -3.69 -7.79
C THR A 446 26.84 -4.75 -6.89
N LEU A 447 25.51 -4.77 -6.84
CA LEU A 447 24.73 -5.78 -6.11
C LEU A 447 24.11 -6.80 -7.07
N PRO A 448 23.88 -8.06 -6.64
CA PRO A 448 23.24 -9.12 -7.44
C PRO A 448 21.73 -8.85 -7.65
N LYS A 449 21.41 -7.92 -8.57
CA LYS A 449 20.05 -7.38 -8.78
C LYS A 449 19.03 -8.42 -9.20
N HIS A 450 19.43 -9.42 -9.98
CA HIS A 450 18.52 -10.44 -10.48
C HIS A 450 17.99 -11.27 -9.30
N GLU A 451 18.91 -11.78 -8.50
CA GLU A 451 18.65 -12.60 -7.32
C GLU A 451 17.88 -11.81 -6.25
N MET A 452 18.24 -10.54 -6.03
CA MET A 452 17.48 -9.65 -5.13
C MET A 452 16.00 -9.55 -5.54
N ASN A 453 15.73 -9.42 -6.84
CA ASN A 453 14.37 -9.32 -7.35
C ASN A 453 13.61 -10.65 -7.25
N GLU A 454 14.27 -11.78 -7.50
CA GLU A 454 13.68 -13.11 -7.32
C GLU A 454 13.27 -13.35 -5.87
N ILE A 455 14.20 -13.12 -4.92
CA ILE A 455 13.95 -13.25 -3.48
C ILE A 455 12.84 -12.30 -3.03
N LYS A 456 12.85 -11.06 -3.52
CA LYS A 456 11.81 -10.08 -3.19
C LYS A 456 10.43 -10.59 -3.61
N ASN A 457 10.29 -11.10 -4.84
CA ASN A 457 9.02 -11.57 -5.37
C ASN A 457 8.51 -12.81 -4.63
N GLU A 458 9.39 -13.79 -4.37
CA GLU A 458 9.06 -15.01 -3.63
C GLU A 458 8.63 -14.69 -2.20
N TYR A 459 9.44 -13.89 -1.48
CA TYR A 459 9.18 -13.58 -0.09
C TYR A 459 7.96 -12.67 0.08
N GLN A 460 7.73 -11.74 -0.86
CA GLN A 460 6.53 -10.90 -0.88
C GLN A 460 5.26 -11.75 -0.97
N PHE A 461 5.25 -12.76 -1.85
CA PHE A 461 4.12 -13.67 -1.97
C PHE A 461 3.85 -14.41 -0.65
N PHE A 462 4.90 -14.94 -0.01
CA PHE A 462 4.79 -15.62 1.27
C PHE A 462 4.25 -14.71 2.39
N LEU A 463 4.75 -13.48 2.49
CA LEU A 463 4.29 -12.50 3.50
C LEU A 463 2.81 -12.15 3.31
N ILE A 464 2.39 -11.90 2.07
CA ILE A 464 0.98 -11.58 1.78
C ILE A 464 0.07 -12.76 2.13
N GLN A 465 0.47 -13.99 1.79
CA GLN A 465 -0.28 -15.18 2.19
C GLN A 465 -0.34 -15.33 3.72
N GLY A 466 0.77 -15.10 4.41
CA GLY A 466 0.83 -15.12 5.87
C GLY A 466 -0.10 -14.11 6.52
N ILE A 467 -0.13 -12.87 6.02
CA ILE A 467 -1.01 -11.81 6.51
C ILE A 467 -2.48 -12.15 6.25
N HIS A 468 -2.80 -12.69 5.08
CA HIS A 468 -4.16 -13.14 4.77
C HIS A 468 -4.59 -14.26 5.73
N GLN A 469 -3.72 -15.24 5.97
CA GLN A 469 -3.99 -16.33 6.91
C GLN A 469 -4.12 -15.83 8.36
N GLN A 470 -3.28 -14.88 8.80
CA GLN A 470 -3.39 -14.28 10.13
C GLN A 470 -4.69 -13.48 10.29
N SER A 471 -5.08 -12.71 9.27
CA SER A 471 -6.34 -11.96 9.25
C SER A 471 -7.52 -12.91 9.36
N LYS A 472 -7.51 -14.00 8.60
CA LYS A 472 -8.49 -15.08 8.66
C LYS A 472 -8.55 -15.71 10.06
N ASN A 473 -7.40 -16.06 10.64
CA ASN A 473 -7.33 -16.63 11.98
C ASN A 473 -7.84 -15.66 13.07
N LYS A 474 -7.54 -14.37 12.96
CA LYS A 474 -8.03 -13.34 13.88
C LYS A 474 -9.54 -13.18 13.77
N GLN A 475 -10.07 -13.21 12.55
CA GLN A 475 -11.50 -13.17 12.30
C GLN A 475 -12.20 -14.39 12.89
N ILE A 476 -11.63 -15.59 12.72
CA ILE A 476 -12.10 -16.82 13.38
C ILE A 476 -12.10 -16.66 14.91
N GLN A 477 -11.01 -16.16 15.50
CA GLN A 477 -10.93 -15.94 16.95
C GLN A 477 -11.98 -14.96 17.47
N ASN A 478 -12.21 -13.85 16.76
CA ASN A 478 -13.24 -12.87 17.13
C ASN A 478 -14.64 -13.51 17.06
N LEU A 479 -14.90 -14.28 16.00
CA LEU A 479 -16.17 -14.97 15.83
C LEU A 479 -16.45 -15.97 16.94
N MET A 480 -15.44 -16.76 17.33
CA MET A 480 -15.53 -17.72 18.45
C MET A 480 -15.91 -17.08 19.80
N GLN A 481 -15.79 -15.76 19.98
CA GLN A 481 -16.24 -15.09 21.20
C GLN A 481 -17.76 -14.87 21.24
N THR A 482 -18.44 -15.02 20.10
CA THR A 482 -19.84 -14.61 19.90
C THR A 482 -20.76 -15.74 19.49
N ILE A 483 -20.24 -16.95 19.25
CA ILE A 483 -20.96 -18.10 18.68
C ILE A 483 -20.58 -19.40 19.42
N ASP A 484 -21.44 -20.41 19.38
CA ASP A 484 -21.26 -21.69 20.10
C ASP A 484 -20.62 -22.79 19.23
N PHE A 485 -19.85 -22.37 18.21
CA PHE A 485 -19.11 -23.28 17.32
C PHE A 485 -17.70 -23.58 17.82
N THR A 486 -17.24 -24.81 17.59
CA THR A 486 -15.83 -25.19 17.78
C THR A 486 -14.94 -24.54 16.72
N LYS A 487 -13.64 -24.44 17.00
CA LYS A 487 -12.66 -23.83 16.09
C LYS A 487 -12.67 -24.47 14.69
N ASP A 488 -12.80 -25.79 14.61
CA ASP A 488 -12.81 -26.53 13.34
C ASP A 488 -14.09 -26.26 12.55
N GLU A 489 -15.23 -26.15 13.24
CA GLU A 489 -16.52 -25.79 12.64
C GLU A 489 -16.48 -24.36 12.06
N VAL A 490 -15.95 -23.38 12.80
CA VAL A 490 -15.78 -22.00 12.30
C VAL A 490 -14.82 -21.96 11.10
N GLN A 491 -13.72 -22.70 11.15
CA GLN A 491 -12.77 -22.78 10.02
C GLN A 491 -13.45 -23.25 8.74
N ILE A 492 -14.29 -24.29 8.81
CA ILE A 492 -15.03 -24.80 7.66
C ILE A 492 -16.01 -23.75 7.12
N LEU A 493 -16.75 -23.06 7.99
CA LEU A 493 -17.68 -22.00 7.58
C LEU A 493 -16.95 -20.84 6.89
N VAL A 494 -15.78 -20.45 7.40
CA VAL A 494 -14.94 -19.42 6.79
C VAL A 494 -14.40 -19.88 5.43
N ASP A 495 -14.00 -21.14 5.31
CA ASP A 495 -13.55 -21.71 4.03
C ASP A 495 -14.67 -21.72 2.98
N ILE A 496 -15.89 -22.10 3.39
CA ILE A 496 -17.09 -22.05 2.53
C ILE A 496 -17.34 -20.61 2.07
N TRP A 497 -17.32 -19.65 3.00
CA TRP A 497 -17.53 -18.23 2.69
C TRP A 497 -16.58 -17.70 1.62
N TYR A 498 -15.28 -17.96 1.76
CA TYR A 498 -14.30 -17.51 0.77
C TYR A 498 -14.34 -18.31 -0.53
N LYS A 499 -14.84 -19.55 -0.53
CA LYS A 499 -15.03 -20.36 -1.74
C LYS A 499 -16.21 -19.85 -2.58
N ILE A 500 -17.28 -19.40 -1.93
CA ILE A 500 -18.48 -18.92 -2.62
C ILE A 500 -18.39 -17.44 -2.99
N LEU A 501 -17.57 -16.63 -2.32
CA LEU A 501 -17.39 -15.22 -2.67
C LEU A 501 -16.68 -15.03 -4.03
N PRO A 502 -17.08 -14.03 -4.83
CA PRO A 502 -16.34 -13.66 -6.03
C PRO A 502 -14.90 -13.23 -5.68
N PRO A 503 -13.89 -13.55 -6.52
CA PRO A 503 -12.50 -13.14 -6.30
C PRO A 503 -12.29 -11.63 -6.16
N ASN A 504 -13.23 -10.82 -6.68
CA ASN A 504 -13.18 -9.36 -6.70
C ASN A 504 -14.12 -8.72 -5.66
N ALA A 505 -14.79 -9.52 -4.82
CA ALA A 505 -15.68 -8.98 -3.79
C ALA A 505 -14.83 -8.42 -2.62
N SER A 506 -15.28 -7.32 -2.03
CA SER A 506 -14.65 -6.66 -0.86
C SER A 506 -14.77 -7.47 0.45
N GLY A 507 -14.89 -8.79 0.36
CA GLY A 507 -15.24 -9.68 1.46
C GLY A 507 -16.71 -9.59 1.88
N MET A 508 -17.56 -8.95 1.08
CA MET A 508 -19.00 -8.79 1.32
C MET A 508 -19.82 -9.50 0.24
N MET A 509 -20.98 -10.04 0.63
CA MET A 509 -21.89 -10.77 -0.24
C MET A 509 -23.16 -9.93 -0.51
N SER A 510 -23.45 -9.67 -1.79
CA SER A 510 -24.70 -9.03 -2.20
C SER A 510 -25.88 -10.00 -2.15
N TYR A 511 -27.10 -9.45 -2.17
CA TYR A 511 -28.33 -10.25 -2.23
C TYR A 511 -28.35 -11.19 -3.44
N ASP A 512 -28.10 -10.67 -4.65
CA ASP A 512 -28.13 -11.47 -5.88
C ASP A 512 -27.16 -12.67 -5.79
N HIS A 513 -25.95 -12.42 -5.27
CA HIS A 513 -24.95 -13.46 -5.09
C HIS A 513 -25.34 -14.46 -4.01
N PHE A 514 -25.96 -14.01 -2.91
CA PHE A 514 -26.49 -14.90 -1.87
C PHE A 514 -27.58 -15.83 -2.42
N VAL A 515 -28.49 -15.31 -3.25
CA VAL A 515 -29.53 -16.12 -3.91
C VAL A 515 -28.92 -17.15 -4.85
N ASP A 516 -27.92 -16.76 -5.65
CA ASP A 516 -27.20 -17.68 -6.54
C ASP A 516 -26.53 -18.83 -5.76
N GLN A 517 -25.96 -18.52 -4.60
CA GLN A 517 -25.26 -19.50 -3.74
C GLN A 517 -26.18 -20.19 -2.73
N PHE A 518 -27.47 -19.87 -2.69
CA PHE A 518 -28.40 -20.35 -1.66
C PHE A 518 -28.47 -21.88 -1.58
N HIS A 519 -28.38 -22.55 -2.74
CA HIS A 519 -28.38 -24.00 -2.83
C HIS A 519 -27.15 -24.67 -2.19
N ILE A 520 -26.00 -23.99 -2.18
CA ILE A 520 -24.77 -24.44 -1.51
C ILE A 520 -24.85 -24.16 -0.01
N LEU A 521 -25.42 -23.01 0.35
CA LEU A 521 -25.53 -22.54 1.74
C LEU A 521 -26.63 -23.24 2.54
N PHE A 522 -27.74 -23.64 1.89
CA PHE A 522 -28.91 -24.23 2.54
C PHE A 522 -29.49 -25.40 1.71
N PRO A 523 -28.72 -26.49 1.48
CA PRO A 523 -29.11 -27.57 0.58
C PRO A 523 -30.43 -28.26 0.98
N PHE A 524 -30.78 -28.28 2.27
CA PHE A 524 -32.02 -28.90 2.76
C PHE A 524 -33.28 -28.06 2.53
N TRP A 525 -33.12 -26.79 2.18
CA TRP A 525 -34.24 -25.84 2.09
C TRP A 525 -34.70 -25.65 0.63
N LEU A 526 -34.03 -26.29 -0.32
CA LEU A 526 -34.30 -26.19 -1.77
C LEU A 526 -35.66 -26.78 -2.18
N HIS A 527 -36.21 -27.70 -1.40
CA HIS A 527 -37.50 -28.36 -1.70
C HIS A 527 -38.70 -27.60 -1.15
N LEU A 528 -38.48 -26.57 -0.35
CA LEU A 528 -39.53 -25.70 0.15
C LEU A 528 -40.10 -24.89 -1.02
N ARG A 529 -41.40 -25.02 -1.30
CA ARG A 529 -42.10 -24.24 -2.35
C ARG A 529 -42.32 -22.77 -1.95
N ASP A 530 -41.36 -22.15 -1.28
CA ASP A 530 -41.38 -20.75 -0.87
C ASP A 530 -40.23 -20.00 -1.55
N GLY A 531 -40.50 -19.45 -2.73
CA GLY A 531 -39.52 -18.72 -3.53
C GLY A 531 -39.00 -17.43 -2.89
N ASP A 532 -39.61 -16.97 -1.80
CA ASP A 532 -39.21 -15.76 -1.07
C ASP A 532 -38.36 -16.06 0.18
N LEU A 533 -38.08 -17.34 0.45
CA LEU A 533 -37.28 -17.77 1.59
C LEU A 533 -35.84 -17.22 1.58
N PRO A 534 -35.11 -17.18 0.45
CA PRO A 534 -33.78 -16.57 0.40
C PRO A 534 -33.78 -15.08 0.79
N SER A 535 -34.73 -14.29 0.28
CA SER A 535 -34.89 -12.85 0.59
C SER A 535 -35.13 -12.62 2.07
N LYS A 536 -36.02 -13.41 2.64
CA LYS A 536 -36.39 -13.44 4.05
C LYS A 536 -35.22 -13.73 4.99
N ILE A 537 -34.41 -14.74 4.68
CA ILE A 537 -33.22 -15.09 5.46
C ILE A 537 -32.18 -13.97 5.32
N PHE A 538 -31.89 -13.54 4.09
CA PHE A 538 -30.93 -12.47 3.83
C PHE A 538 -31.26 -11.20 4.63
N ALA A 539 -32.53 -10.78 4.62
CA ALA A 539 -33.01 -9.65 5.39
C ALA A 539 -32.84 -9.83 6.91
N SER A 540 -33.07 -11.04 7.44
CA SER A 540 -32.91 -11.33 8.87
C SER A 540 -31.45 -11.34 9.35
N LEU A 541 -30.50 -11.51 8.43
CA LEU A 541 -29.06 -11.57 8.73
C LEU A 541 -28.39 -10.19 8.61
N LEU A 542 -29.05 -9.23 7.97
CA LEU A 542 -28.56 -7.86 7.85
C LEU A 542 -28.89 -7.06 9.12
N PRO A 543 -27.98 -6.20 9.58
CA PRO A 543 -28.33 -5.15 10.53
C PRO A 543 -29.23 -4.12 9.83
N ASP A 544 -30.06 -3.42 10.63
CA ASP A 544 -30.95 -2.37 10.14
C ASP A 544 -30.16 -1.40 9.23
N ASP A 545 -30.58 -1.28 7.97
CA ASP A 545 -30.04 -0.43 6.88
C ASP A 545 -28.81 -0.92 6.08
N GLY A 546 -28.45 -2.21 6.09
CA GLY A 546 -27.36 -2.76 5.27
C GLY A 546 -27.78 -3.42 3.94
N ASP A 547 -27.02 -3.22 2.85
CA ASP A 547 -27.27 -3.83 1.51
C ASP A 547 -26.43 -5.09 1.23
N SER A 548 -25.53 -5.50 2.13
CA SER A 548 -24.60 -6.60 1.89
C SER A 548 -24.16 -7.30 3.18
N LEU A 549 -24.05 -8.63 3.10
CA LEU A 549 -23.69 -9.50 4.21
C LEU A 549 -22.18 -9.57 4.42
N LYS A 550 -21.76 -9.50 5.68
CA LYS A 550 -20.40 -9.80 6.14
C LYS A 550 -20.31 -11.22 6.67
N ILE A 551 -19.10 -11.78 6.70
CA ILE A 551 -18.86 -13.13 7.19
C ILE A 551 -19.29 -13.31 8.66
N GLU A 552 -19.14 -12.27 9.47
CA GLU A 552 -19.54 -12.32 10.88
C GLU A 552 -21.04 -12.48 11.02
N GLN A 553 -21.81 -11.77 10.19
CA GLN A 553 -23.27 -11.85 10.14
C GLN A 553 -23.74 -13.20 9.61
N PHE A 554 -23.05 -13.70 8.57
CA PHE A 554 -23.33 -15.02 8.02
C PHE A 554 -23.13 -16.11 9.07
N ILE A 555 -21.97 -16.13 9.74
CA ILE A 555 -21.64 -17.15 10.74
C ILE A 555 -22.54 -17.05 11.97
N ALA A 556 -22.83 -15.84 12.46
CA ALA A 556 -23.80 -15.64 13.55
C ALA A 556 -25.22 -16.07 13.14
N GLY A 557 -25.58 -15.90 11.87
CA GLY A 557 -26.81 -16.42 11.29
C GLY A 557 -26.89 -17.94 11.31
N ILE A 558 -25.83 -18.60 10.84
CA ILE A 558 -25.71 -20.06 10.86
C ILE A 558 -25.74 -20.61 12.29
N ASP A 559 -25.11 -19.92 13.25
CA ASP A 559 -25.18 -20.24 14.68
C ASP A 559 -26.63 -20.22 15.20
N LYS A 560 -27.36 -19.13 14.91
CA LYS A 560 -28.78 -18.98 15.23
C LYS A 560 -29.66 -20.07 14.61
N ILE A 561 -29.33 -20.54 13.42
CA ILE A 561 -30.13 -21.54 12.70
C ILE A 561 -29.87 -22.96 13.20
N TYR A 562 -28.62 -23.30 13.53
CA TYR A 562 -28.23 -24.69 13.78
C TYR A 562 -27.95 -25.04 15.24
N LYS A 563 -27.37 -24.14 16.05
CA LYS A 563 -26.88 -24.45 17.41
C LYS A 563 -27.77 -23.95 18.54
N THR A 564 -28.70 -23.03 18.27
CA THR A 564 -29.63 -22.52 19.27
C THR A 564 -30.65 -23.55 19.74
N ASN A 565 -31.29 -23.30 20.88
CA ASN A 565 -32.36 -24.17 21.38
C ASN A 565 -33.63 -24.06 20.51
N ILE A 566 -34.54 -25.02 20.65
CA ILE A 566 -35.77 -25.09 19.83
C ILE A 566 -36.64 -23.83 19.90
N ASN A 567 -36.65 -23.13 21.04
CA ASN A 567 -37.43 -21.90 21.24
C ASN A 567 -36.86 -20.74 20.43
N GLU A 568 -35.53 -20.62 20.40
CA GLU A 568 -34.81 -19.61 19.64
C GLU A 568 -34.94 -19.84 18.14
N LYS A 569 -34.84 -21.10 17.68
CA LYS A 569 -35.12 -21.46 16.28
C LYS A 569 -36.53 -21.09 15.86
N TRP A 570 -37.53 -21.36 16.71
CA TRP A 570 -38.92 -20.99 16.42
C TRP A 570 -39.11 -19.48 16.39
N SER A 571 -38.47 -18.76 17.31
CA SER A 571 -38.52 -17.30 17.36
C SER A 571 -37.90 -16.65 16.12
N PHE A 572 -36.80 -17.20 15.61
CA PHE A 572 -36.19 -16.76 14.36
C PHE A 572 -37.13 -16.93 13.15
N ILE A 573 -37.80 -18.07 13.05
CA ILE A 573 -38.76 -18.32 11.95
C ILE A 573 -39.99 -17.42 12.08
N LYS A 574 -40.49 -17.19 13.30
CA LYS A 574 -41.56 -16.23 13.55
C LYS A 574 -41.21 -14.82 13.09
N ALA A 575 -39.97 -14.39 13.33
CA ALA A 575 -39.48 -13.10 12.87
C ALA A 575 -39.46 -13.00 11.33
N ILE A 576 -38.91 -14.03 10.65
CA ILE A 576 -38.83 -14.08 9.19
C ILE A 576 -40.21 -14.04 8.52
N TYR A 577 -41.22 -14.70 9.11
CA TYR A 577 -42.57 -14.77 8.56
C TYR A 577 -43.51 -13.68 9.08
N GLY A 578 -43.03 -12.78 9.95
CA GLY A 578 -43.84 -11.70 10.52
C GLY A 578 -44.95 -12.19 11.45
N LEU A 579 -44.77 -13.34 12.10
CA LEU A 579 -45.76 -13.98 12.97
C LEU A 579 -46.02 -13.26 14.31
N HIS A 580 -45.46 -12.06 14.48
CA HIS A 580 -45.64 -11.20 15.64
C HIS A 580 -46.74 -10.13 15.44
N GLN A 581 -47.33 -10.04 14.23
CA GLN A 581 -48.35 -9.07 13.89
C GLN A 581 -49.76 -9.56 14.23
N SER A 582 -50.67 -8.66 14.59
CA SER A 582 -52.04 -8.98 15.03
C SER A 582 -52.91 -9.69 13.99
N SER A 583 -52.51 -9.68 12.71
CA SER A 583 -53.17 -10.36 11.60
C SER A 583 -52.14 -10.91 10.62
N VAL A 584 -52.00 -12.23 10.52
CA VAL A 584 -51.03 -12.88 9.62
C VAL A 584 -51.76 -13.72 8.58
N PRO A 585 -51.40 -13.64 7.29
CA PRO A 585 -51.97 -14.51 6.26
C PRO A 585 -51.73 -15.99 6.57
N LYS A 586 -52.77 -16.81 6.44
CA LYS A 586 -52.71 -18.27 6.61
C LYS A 586 -51.54 -18.95 5.88
N LYS A 587 -51.25 -18.49 4.67
CA LYS A 587 -50.11 -18.95 3.85
C LYS A 587 -48.77 -18.79 4.56
N HIS A 588 -48.58 -17.71 5.33
CA HIS A 588 -47.32 -17.45 6.04
C HIS A 588 -47.13 -18.38 7.24
N LEU A 589 -48.21 -18.71 7.97
CA LEU A 589 -48.16 -19.66 9.08
C LEU A 589 -47.81 -21.07 8.59
N VAL A 590 -48.46 -21.54 7.51
CA VAL A 590 -48.18 -22.84 6.92
C VAL A 590 -46.75 -22.90 6.38
N SER A 591 -46.29 -21.85 5.67
CA SER A 591 -44.89 -21.76 5.23
C SER A 591 -43.91 -21.78 6.40
N ALA A 592 -44.16 -21.00 7.47
CA ALA A 592 -43.31 -20.95 8.65
C ALA A 592 -43.19 -22.33 9.33
N LEU A 593 -44.31 -23.04 9.48
CA LEU A 593 -44.32 -24.39 10.04
C LEU A 593 -43.60 -25.38 9.13
N ASN A 594 -43.74 -25.27 7.81
CA ASN A 594 -43.03 -26.11 6.86
C ASN A 594 -41.50 -25.87 6.91
N VAL A 595 -41.06 -24.61 6.98
CA VAL A 595 -39.64 -24.26 7.16
C VAL A 595 -39.12 -24.75 8.51
N PHE A 596 -39.89 -24.56 9.58
CA PHE A 596 -39.56 -25.09 10.90
C PHE A 596 -39.39 -26.61 10.83
N LEU A 597 -40.36 -27.35 10.31
CA LEU A 597 -40.28 -28.81 10.21
C LEU A 597 -39.09 -29.31 9.37
N ASN A 598 -38.73 -28.63 8.27
CA ASN A 598 -37.56 -28.99 7.47
C ASN A 598 -36.21 -28.71 8.16
N LEU A 599 -36.20 -27.82 9.16
CA LEU A 599 -35.07 -27.63 10.06
C LEU A 599 -34.87 -28.80 11.06
N PHE A 600 -35.94 -29.54 11.39
CA PHE A 600 -35.94 -30.65 12.36
C PHE A 600 -35.99 -32.04 11.73
N LEU A 601 -36.50 -32.18 10.50
CA LEU A 601 -36.61 -33.43 9.77
C LEU A 601 -36.16 -33.17 8.31
N PRO A 602 -34.85 -33.06 8.05
CA PRO A 602 -34.37 -32.87 6.68
C PRO A 602 -34.80 -34.08 5.84
N MET A 603 -35.47 -33.82 4.72
CA MET A 603 -35.79 -34.88 3.76
C MET A 603 -34.50 -35.30 3.06
N ASP A 604 -33.81 -36.31 3.57
CA ASP A 604 -32.72 -36.94 2.84
C ASP A 604 -33.34 -37.87 1.79
N TYR A 605 -33.38 -37.43 0.53
CA TYR A 605 -33.83 -38.28 -0.57
C TYR A 605 -32.81 -39.37 -0.94
N GLU A 606 -31.55 -39.25 -0.48
CA GLU A 606 -30.47 -40.18 -0.84
C GLU A 606 -30.35 -41.37 0.13
N GLN A 607 -30.75 -41.22 1.39
CA GLN A 607 -30.94 -42.33 2.32
C GLN A 607 -32.43 -42.46 2.65
N GLU A 608 -33.06 -43.54 2.19
CA GLU A 608 -34.49 -43.83 2.33
C GLU A 608 -34.97 -43.94 3.81
N ASP A 609 -34.95 -42.86 4.58
CA ASP A 609 -35.61 -42.83 5.88
C ASP A 609 -37.10 -42.52 5.66
N LYS A 610 -37.80 -43.51 5.08
CA LYS A 610 -39.23 -43.46 4.71
C LYS A 610 -40.12 -43.07 5.91
N VAL A 611 -39.64 -43.27 7.13
CA VAL A 611 -40.32 -42.89 8.37
C VAL A 611 -40.33 -41.37 8.56
N SER A 612 -39.18 -40.69 8.43
CA SER A 612 -39.06 -39.24 8.62
C SER A 612 -39.88 -38.45 7.60
N ILE A 613 -39.88 -38.88 6.33
CA ILE A 613 -40.68 -38.28 5.26
C ILE A 613 -42.19 -38.49 5.50
N LYS A 614 -42.57 -39.68 5.98
CA LYS A 614 -43.98 -39.98 6.27
C LYS A 614 -44.49 -39.15 7.46
N VAL A 615 -43.72 -39.08 8.55
CA VAL A 615 -44.04 -38.28 9.74
C VAL A 615 -44.13 -36.79 9.38
N HIS A 616 -43.18 -36.27 8.59
CA HIS A 616 -43.21 -34.89 8.11
C HIS A 616 -44.49 -34.56 7.34
N ASN A 617 -44.86 -35.41 6.36
CA ASN A 617 -46.05 -35.19 5.53
C ASN A 617 -47.37 -35.37 6.30
N GLU A 618 -47.45 -36.34 7.22
CA GLU A 618 -48.63 -36.54 8.08
C GLU A 618 -48.83 -35.36 9.03
N LEU A 619 -47.75 -34.89 9.67
CA LEU A 619 -47.81 -33.75 10.57
C LEU A 619 -48.17 -32.44 9.85
N LEU A 620 -47.60 -32.20 8.66
CA LEU A 620 -47.93 -31.04 7.85
C LEU A 620 -49.41 -31.06 7.44
N LYS A 621 -49.94 -32.24 7.08
CA LYS A 621 -51.35 -32.43 6.71
C LYS A 621 -52.30 -32.20 7.89
N ASP A 622 -51.95 -32.67 9.08
CA ASP A 622 -52.74 -32.46 10.30
C ASP A 622 -52.76 -30.97 10.71
N ILE A 623 -51.61 -30.29 10.55
CA ILE A 623 -51.50 -28.84 10.74
C ILE A 623 -52.36 -28.08 9.71
N GLU A 624 -52.25 -28.43 8.42
CA GLU A 624 -53.04 -27.80 7.36
C GLU A 624 -54.55 -27.97 7.60
N ALA A 625 -54.98 -29.19 7.99
CA ALA A 625 -56.38 -29.49 8.32
C ALA A 625 -56.88 -28.72 9.54
N TYR A 626 -56.08 -28.63 10.61
CA TYR A 626 -56.41 -27.86 11.81
C TYR A 626 -56.57 -26.35 11.50
N VAL A 627 -55.73 -25.82 10.61
CA VAL A 627 -55.80 -24.41 10.17
C VAL A 627 -56.94 -24.18 9.16
N ASP A 628 -57.42 -25.21 8.44
CA ASP A 628 -58.60 -25.17 7.57
C ASP A 628 -59.94 -25.13 8.34
N GLU A 629 -60.03 -25.76 9.51
CA GLU A 629 -61.29 -25.84 10.29
C GLU A 629 -61.60 -24.59 11.14
N GLN A 630 -60.63 -23.71 11.39
CA GLN A 630 -60.81 -22.53 12.25
C GLN A 630 -60.74 -21.23 11.43
N LEU A 631 -61.84 -20.46 11.39
CA LEU A 631 -61.84 -19.07 10.90
C LEU A 631 -60.88 -18.24 11.77
N ILE A 632 -59.82 -17.71 11.15
CA ILE A 632 -58.76 -16.99 11.84
C ILE A 632 -59.23 -15.57 12.17
N ASP A 633 -59.90 -15.42 13.32
CA ASP A 633 -59.96 -14.13 14.01
C ASP A 633 -58.69 -13.94 14.89
N VAL A 634 -58.50 -12.75 15.43
CA VAL A 634 -57.33 -12.38 16.26
C VAL A 634 -57.17 -13.30 17.49
N LYS A 635 -58.27 -13.82 18.06
CA LYS A 635 -58.25 -14.79 19.17
C LYS A 635 -57.79 -16.16 18.72
N THR A 636 -58.20 -16.63 17.54
CA THR A 636 -57.77 -17.90 16.97
C THR A 636 -56.26 -17.88 16.64
N HIS A 637 -55.74 -16.77 16.11
CA HIS A 637 -54.31 -16.58 15.88
C HIS A 637 -53.52 -16.65 17.19
N GLN A 638 -54.00 -15.99 18.24
CA GLN A 638 -53.38 -16.01 19.55
C GLN A 638 -53.40 -17.43 20.15
N ILE A 639 -54.51 -18.16 20.02
CA ILE A 639 -54.64 -19.56 20.47
C ILE A 639 -53.72 -20.50 19.69
N ILE A 640 -53.56 -20.35 18.38
CA ILE A 640 -52.64 -21.19 17.59
C ILE A 640 -51.19 -20.86 17.95
N THR A 641 -50.86 -19.59 18.16
CA THR A 641 -49.50 -19.16 18.53
C THR A 641 -49.14 -19.55 19.97
N GLU A 642 -50.12 -19.55 20.88
CA GLU A 642 -49.99 -20.00 22.28
C GLU A 642 -50.09 -21.53 22.45
N LYS A 643 -50.84 -22.25 21.59
CA LYS A 643 -50.92 -23.74 21.60
C LYS A 643 -49.88 -24.44 20.71
N VAL A 644 -49.20 -23.70 19.84
CA VAL A 644 -47.97 -24.18 19.17
C VAL A 644 -46.78 -23.56 19.90
N ASP A 645 -46.80 -23.68 21.23
CA ASP A 645 -45.60 -23.49 22.04
C ASP A 645 -44.65 -24.67 21.79
N ALA A 646 -43.34 -24.43 21.86
CA ALA A 646 -42.34 -25.45 21.55
C ALA A 646 -42.46 -26.72 22.43
N LEU A 647 -43.09 -26.60 23.60
CA LEU A 647 -43.46 -27.72 24.47
C LEU A 647 -44.43 -28.69 23.78
N ASP A 648 -45.44 -28.19 23.06
CA ASP A 648 -46.39 -29.01 22.31
C ASP A 648 -45.75 -29.62 21.06
N LEU A 649 -44.81 -28.94 20.41
CA LEU A 649 -43.99 -29.51 19.32
C LEU A 649 -43.09 -30.67 19.79
N ILE A 650 -42.44 -30.55 20.95
CA ILE A 650 -41.67 -31.66 21.55
C ILE A 650 -42.60 -32.82 21.91
N VAL A 651 -43.79 -32.54 22.45
CA VAL A 651 -44.80 -33.55 22.78
C VAL A 651 -45.31 -34.26 21.52
N ILE A 652 -45.60 -33.51 20.46
CA ILE A 652 -45.96 -34.02 19.13
C ILE A 652 -44.82 -34.90 18.58
N MET A 653 -43.58 -34.42 18.59
CA MET A 653 -42.41 -35.20 18.12
C MET A 653 -42.26 -36.51 18.90
N LYS A 654 -42.40 -36.47 20.24
CA LYS A 654 -42.41 -37.68 21.08
C LYS A 654 -43.59 -38.60 20.79
N HIS A 655 -44.77 -38.05 20.51
CA HIS A 655 -45.97 -38.82 20.15
C HIS A 655 -45.78 -39.60 18.84
N PHE A 656 -45.03 -39.04 17.89
CA PHE A 656 -44.65 -39.69 16.64
C PHE A 656 -43.34 -40.50 16.72
N GLY A 657 -42.75 -40.65 17.91
CA GLY A 657 -41.55 -41.47 18.13
C GLY A 657 -40.23 -40.84 17.66
N VAL A 658 -40.20 -39.52 17.43
CA VAL A 658 -38.98 -38.78 17.05
C VAL A 658 -38.24 -38.35 18.31
N ASP A 659 -36.97 -38.76 18.46
CA ASP A 659 -36.14 -38.36 19.58
C ASP A 659 -35.75 -36.87 19.46
N PRO A 660 -36.15 -36.01 20.43
CA PRO A 660 -35.77 -34.61 20.43
C PRO A 660 -34.26 -34.36 20.48
N ASN A 661 -33.44 -35.36 20.86
CA ASN A 661 -31.97 -35.21 20.93
C ASN A 661 -31.25 -35.47 19.59
N ILE A 662 -31.95 -35.88 18.53
CA ILE A 662 -31.39 -35.99 17.14
C ILE A 662 -30.86 -34.62 16.63
N LEU A 663 -31.24 -33.52 17.30
CA LEU A 663 -30.78 -32.14 17.09
C LEU A 663 -29.25 -31.95 16.98
N SER A 664 -28.45 -32.85 17.55
CA SER A 664 -26.98 -32.77 17.59
C SER A 664 -26.30 -33.02 16.23
N ASP A 665 -26.86 -33.84 15.36
CA ASP A 665 -26.13 -34.38 14.20
C ASP A 665 -26.33 -33.59 12.89
N HIS A 666 -27.30 -32.68 12.84
CA HIS A 666 -27.65 -31.92 11.63
C HIS A 666 -26.56 -30.95 11.17
N PHE A 667 -25.88 -30.28 12.11
CA PHE A 667 -24.81 -29.37 11.76
C PHE A 667 -23.58 -30.12 11.23
N GLN A 668 -23.28 -31.29 11.78
CA GLN A 668 -22.19 -32.15 11.28
C GLN A 668 -22.51 -32.70 9.88
N TYR A 669 -23.77 -33.02 9.60
CA TYR A 669 -24.22 -33.42 8.26
C TYR A 669 -24.16 -32.26 7.26
N PHE A 670 -24.58 -31.05 7.65
CA PHE A 670 -24.41 -29.83 6.85
C PHE A 670 -22.94 -29.60 6.48
N LEU A 671 -22.03 -29.64 7.47
CA LEU A 671 -20.60 -29.50 7.22
C LEU A 671 -20.04 -30.59 6.30
N LYS A 672 -20.57 -31.82 6.38
CA LYS A 672 -20.18 -32.94 5.49
C LYS A 672 -20.64 -32.71 4.05
N LYS A 673 -21.88 -32.23 3.83
CA LYS A 673 -22.39 -31.90 2.48
C LYS A 673 -21.69 -30.70 1.86
N CYS A 674 -21.32 -29.68 2.64
CA CYS A 674 -20.58 -28.53 2.12
C CYS A 674 -19.09 -28.81 1.86
N LYS A 675 -18.50 -29.81 2.53
CA LYS A 675 -17.12 -30.27 2.28
C LYS A 675 -16.99 -31.06 0.98
N ASN A 676 -17.97 -31.89 0.66
CA ASN A 676 -18.07 -32.62 -0.61
C ASN A 676 -18.42 -31.67 -1.75
#